data_AF-A0A9Q4ACR3-F1
#
_entry.id   AF-A0A9Q4ACR3-F1
#
_cell.length_a   1.000
_cell.length_b   1.000
_cell.length_c   1.000
_cell.angle_alpha   90.00
_cell.angle_beta   90.00
_cell.angle_gamma   90.00
#
_symmetry.space_group_name_H-M   'P 1'
#
loop_
_entity.id
_entity.type
_entity.pdbx_description
1 polymer ?
#
loop_
_entity_poly.entity_id
_entity_poly.type
_entity_poly.pdbx_seq_one_letter_code
_entity_poly.pdbx_strand_id
1 'polypeptide(L)'
;MKFLEKLKDRYNIIILLLSIMFLVLSFRLATLTIVKGDYYRELSDTKRVKEIATTAPRGEIRDRNGVLLAGNKPSFTVQILKDEIKNIEDQNEKNDIILNLIRLLEEDGVDYVDEFPIELNVFQFNDENMNLNENTSAMDAVIDAIAENNLLPQLLDTYYTGNKEEHFKYLTVNKAIHALQNKGMDIPIEARLNEGNVTLQFSENKGIDKWKEENKLSPNVGAKEALLKLIDNDKNIIRNILDHPISRELAFNMLKNKGLVNNIDMVPYSITFDEEYSKQKASLMKSFNSVTKDSKAKDDFINIVLETGIRDLLEKVIEEKDEKDNVIGRVIPGEVLIKKIEEKGEKCPVTFEISKDNKKVVYKFKDKNVSTKLNPLSYLIEQGKKTKAINDMIIDNKVKNAAQELILNNGVNPKISVSEWEYVAINNKNNWYSTFKIPKNSTAKEAFDHLRKKYGIDENLSKYEVRSMLLIYDQLSKQGFRAYEPINIAYGINDITVAKLEENKMNMPGIDVSIEPIRYYPMGNTAAHILGYLGKISQPHEIKQYVEEKKYSPNAIIGKTGVEEKFEEKLKGKDGIKKVEVDVMGNTIKVVNEKKPIPGSNLYLTLDSQLQKVAEDTLERTLAGIRSGGTYESEWGNYKFGTNKKGRPYINATSGAVVALDVKTGEVLALANYPDYDPNLFATGISSADWASLFPENEEDLLAPRPLYNIAIQTAIQPGSTYKMITGLTALEKGLSPTKTIRDMGYVEFGDKRFGCWIWNNGRGTHGPENLYDALRDSCNYYFYSVTMGKNPRTGEGLGMKVDIEDIVEMSKKFGLSEKTGIEIDIPNESSGGVPDPERKIATTKATLKRDLEQDFKKYIRDGEKLSNAEIKKDIEEIISWTDLEEPLSRGEVYRRLEKMGIDPDKKINGDRESLTDKIKYTYLSQAGWTAADTLNVSIGQGENAYTPIQMANYISILANGGYKNKVTVVDKIKNYDNSKIIYDQKVERERIELKDYEHLEDIKLGMRKVVSEGTARSTFTNFPISVAAKTGTAQKSGINPATGETYDDFAWFVAFGPYEDPEIAVAVVLFQGGSGGYAGPMARDIIAQYLGLNNQEQKEKQPSTTELGR
;
A
#
# COMPACT_ATOMS: atom_id res chain seq x y z
N MET A 1 -8.93 -86.96 -41.16
CA MET A 1 -8.56 -88.02 -40.18
C MET A 1 -7.05 -88.10 -39.89
N LYS A 2 -6.12 -87.89 -40.85
CA LYS A 2 -4.65 -87.99 -40.62
C LYS A 2 -3.99 -86.89 -39.74
N PHE A 3 -4.66 -85.76 -39.49
CA PHE A 3 -4.11 -84.66 -38.67
C PHE A 3 -4.30 -84.91 -37.16
N LEU A 4 -5.43 -85.50 -36.78
CA LEU A 4 -5.77 -85.82 -35.38
C LEU A 4 -4.94 -86.98 -34.80
N GLU A 5 -4.45 -87.89 -35.64
CA GLU A 5 -3.55 -88.97 -35.19
C GLU A 5 -2.14 -88.46 -34.87
N LYS A 6 -1.65 -87.43 -35.58
CA LYS A 6 -0.34 -86.81 -35.29
C LYS A 6 -0.34 -85.96 -34.01
N LEU A 7 -1.50 -85.58 -33.51
CA LEU A 7 -1.70 -84.87 -32.24
C LEU A 7 -1.65 -85.78 -30.99
N LYS A 8 -1.48 -87.11 -31.15
CA LYS A 8 -1.25 -88.02 -30.01
C LYS A 8 0.20 -88.02 -29.52
N ASP A 9 1.13 -87.49 -30.33
CA ASP A 9 2.53 -87.36 -29.97
C ASP A 9 2.76 -86.05 -29.20
N ARG A 10 3.29 -86.19 -27.97
CA ARG A 10 3.58 -85.06 -27.08
C ARG A 10 4.51 -84.04 -27.72
N TYR A 11 5.42 -84.48 -28.60
CA TYR A 11 6.35 -83.59 -29.31
C TYR A 11 5.61 -82.66 -30.29
N ASN A 12 4.62 -83.17 -31.02
CA ASN A 12 3.85 -82.37 -31.97
C ASN A 12 2.90 -81.40 -31.27
N ILE A 13 2.37 -81.75 -30.09
CA ILE A 13 1.58 -80.83 -29.26
C ILE A 13 2.45 -79.65 -28.79
N ILE A 14 3.68 -79.92 -28.34
CA ILE A 14 4.62 -78.87 -27.89
C ILE A 14 5.02 -77.96 -29.06
N ILE A 15 5.33 -78.52 -30.24
CA ILE A 15 5.64 -77.72 -31.43
C ILE A 15 4.45 -76.86 -31.84
N LEU A 16 3.23 -77.39 -31.79
CA LEU A 16 2.03 -76.62 -32.13
C LEU A 16 1.82 -75.47 -31.12
N LEU A 17 1.98 -75.73 -29.83
CA LEU A 17 1.91 -74.70 -28.79
C LEU A 17 2.97 -73.61 -28.97
N LEU A 18 4.23 -74.01 -29.21
CA LEU A 18 5.33 -73.08 -29.48
C LEU A 18 5.08 -72.26 -30.75
N SER A 19 4.56 -72.90 -31.80
CA SER A 19 4.23 -72.22 -33.06
C SER A 19 3.11 -71.20 -32.87
N ILE A 20 2.05 -71.56 -32.15
CA ILE A 20 0.96 -70.64 -31.79
C ILE A 20 1.49 -69.49 -30.94
N MET A 21 2.33 -69.77 -29.95
CA MET A 21 2.95 -68.74 -29.12
C MET A 21 3.82 -67.78 -29.95
N PHE A 22 4.64 -68.31 -30.86
CA PHE A 22 5.46 -67.50 -31.77
C PHE A 22 4.59 -66.65 -32.70
N LEU A 23 3.46 -67.18 -33.15
CA LEU A 23 2.52 -66.48 -34.02
C LEU A 23 1.81 -65.34 -33.24
N VAL A 24 1.44 -65.57 -31.98
CA VAL A 24 0.91 -64.54 -31.07
C VAL A 24 1.96 -63.46 -30.80
N LEU A 25 3.21 -63.84 -30.52
CA LEU A 25 4.31 -62.89 -30.30
C LEU A 25 4.63 -62.09 -31.56
N SER A 26 4.63 -62.72 -32.74
CA SER A 26 4.86 -62.06 -34.03
C SER A 26 3.73 -61.09 -34.35
N PHE A 27 2.48 -61.47 -34.10
CA PHE A 27 1.33 -60.59 -34.25
C PHE A 27 1.36 -59.43 -33.25
N ARG A 28 1.80 -59.68 -32.01
CA ARG A 28 2.00 -58.64 -31.00
C ARG A 28 3.11 -57.67 -31.38
N LEU A 29 4.20 -58.19 -31.94
CA LEU A 29 5.32 -57.38 -32.41
C LEU A 29 4.88 -56.52 -33.59
N ALA A 30 4.18 -57.09 -34.59
CA ALA A 30 3.64 -56.34 -35.73
C ALA A 30 2.62 -55.27 -35.31
N THR A 31 1.79 -55.55 -34.30
CA THR A 31 0.87 -54.53 -33.76
C THR A 31 1.61 -53.41 -33.03
N LEU A 32 2.73 -53.69 -32.35
CA LEU A 32 3.55 -52.65 -31.72
C LEU A 32 4.35 -51.83 -32.76
N THR A 33 4.91 -52.46 -33.79
CA THR A 33 5.80 -51.79 -34.75
C THR A 33 5.09 -51.15 -35.94
N ILE A 34 3.97 -51.74 -36.42
CA ILE A 34 3.25 -51.25 -37.60
C ILE A 34 1.98 -50.49 -37.18
N VAL A 35 1.13 -51.10 -36.36
CA VAL A 35 -0.17 -50.49 -36.00
C VAL A 35 -0.02 -49.35 -35.00
N LYS A 36 0.89 -49.50 -34.02
CA LYS A 36 1.22 -48.47 -33.03
C LYS A 36 2.56 -47.77 -33.31
N GLY A 37 3.18 -48.03 -34.46
CA GLY A 37 4.50 -47.48 -34.80
C GLY A 37 4.51 -45.96 -34.78
N ASP A 38 3.56 -45.33 -35.47
CA ASP A 38 3.43 -43.87 -35.52
C ASP A 38 3.13 -43.28 -34.13
N TYR A 39 2.28 -43.93 -33.33
CA TYR A 39 2.00 -43.54 -31.95
C TYR A 39 3.25 -43.57 -31.05
N TYR A 40 4.06 -44.63 -31.12
CA TYR A 40 5.30 -44.72 -30.33
C TYR A 40 6.41 -43.80 -30.86
N ARG A 41 6.42 -43.53 -32.16
CA ARG A 41 7.34 -42.56 -32.77
C ARG A 41 7.00 -41.14 -32.38
N GLU A 42 5.72 -40.76 -32.40
CA GLU A 42 5.24 -39.49 -31.89
C GLU A 42 5.52 -39.34 -30.39
N LEU A 43 5.33 -40.39 -29.59
CA LEU A 43 5.68 -40.40 -28.16
C LEU A 43 7.21 -40.21 -27.94
N SER A 44 8.04 -40.76 -28.83
CA SER A 44 9.50 -40.59 -28.81
C SER A 44 9.90 -39.18 -29.23
N ASP A 45 9.27 -38.63 -30.26
CA ASP A 45 9.53 -37.28 -30.77
C ASP A 45 9.07 -36.22 -29.76
N THR A 46 7.96 -36.46 -29.05
CA THR A 46 7.48 -35.61 -27.95
C THR A 46 8.41 -35.65 -26.73
N LYS A 47 9.15 -36.76 -26.54
CA LYS A 47 10.18 -36.84 -25.49
C LYS A 47 11.48 -36.15 -25.89
N ARG A 48 11.79 -36.09 -27.18
CA ARG A 48 13.06 -35.58 -27.73
C ARG A 48 13.00 -34.10 -28.10
N VAL A 49 11.82 -33.54 -28.40
CA VAL A 49 11.63 -32.11 -28.71
C VAL A 49 10.83 -31.44 -27.59
N LYS A 50 11.42 -30.40 -26.97
CA LYS A 50 10.84 -29.62 -25.88
C LYS A 50 10.58 -28.18 -26.33
N GLU A 51 9.48 -27.59 -25.86
CA GLU A 51 9.20 -26.16 -26.01
C GLU A 51 9.57 -25.44 -24.71
N ILE A 52 10.55 -24.55 -24.77
CA ILE A 52 10.97 -23.70 -23.65
C ILE A 52 10.48 -22.28 -23.93
N ALA A 53 9.71 -21.72 -23.01
CA ALA A 53 9.30 -20.33 -23.07
C ALA A 53 10.52 -19.43 -22.80
N THR A 54 10.63 -18.32 -23.54
CA THR A 54 11.65 -17.30 -23.30
C THR A 54 10.95 -16.01 -22.91
N THR A 55 11.27 -15.49 -21.73
CA THR A 55 10.58 -14.31 -21.18
C THR A 55 10.83 -13.09 -22.07
N ALA A 56 9.75 -12.38 -22.39
CA ALA A 56 9.89 -11.11 -23.10
C ALA A 56 10.32 -9.98 -22.16
N PRO A 57 11.24 -9.09 -22.60
CA PRO A 57 11.50 -7.85 -21.89
C PRO A 57 10.22 -7.01 -21.79
N ARG A 58 10.01 -6.41 -20.61
CA ARG A 58 8.90 -5.48 -20.43
C ARG A 58 9.16 -4.18 -21.20
N GLY A 59 8.10 -3.47 -21.57
CA GLY A 59 8.21 -2.14 -22.15
C GLY A 59 8.91 -1.17 -21.21
N GLU A 60 9.66 -0.23 -21.77
CA GLU A 60 10.34 0.79 -20.98
C GLU A 60 9.35 1.85 -20.48
N ILE A 61 9.56 2.37 -19.28
CA ILE A 61 8.89 3.56 -18.78
C ILE A 61 9.90 4.71 -18.79
N ARG A 62 9.54 5.81 -19.43
CA ARG A 62 10.38 6.99 -19.60
C ARG A 62 9.67 8.24 -19.10
N ASP A 63 10.44 9.22 -18.65
CA ASP A 63 9.94 10.54 -18.28
C ASP A 63 9.64 11.38 -19.55
N ARG A 64 9.16 12.62 -19.37
CA ARG A 64 8.80 13.52 -20.48
C ARG A 64 9.99 13.91 -21.36
N ASN A 65 11.20 13.85 -20.81
CA ASN A 65 12.47 14.14 -21.49
C ASN A 65 13.09 12.89 -22.11
N GLY A 66 12.45 11.72 -21.97
CA GLY A 66 12.92 10.44 -22.49
C GLY A 66 13.93 9.73 -21.59
N VAL A 67 14.16 10.20 -20.36
CA VAL A 67 15.02 9.55 -19.36
C VAL A 67 14.36 8.23 -18.92
N LEU A 68 15.16 7.17 -18.81
CA LEU A 68 14.67 5.85 -18.41
C LEU A 68 14.33 5.84 -16.91
N LEU A 69 13.07 5.55 -16.57
CA LEU A 69 12.57 5.41 -15.19
C LEU A 69 12.42 3.95 -14.78
N ALA A 70 12.01 3.09 -15.73
CA ALA A 70 11.98 1.65 -15.54
C ALA A 70 12.33 0.93 -16.85
N GLY A 71 13.28 0.02 -16.78
CA GLY A 71 13.79 -0.75 -17.92
C GLY A 71 13.92 -2.22 -17.58
N ASN A 72 14.81 -2.91 -18.28
CA ASN A 72 15.16 -4.29 -18.00
C ASN A 72 16.68 -4.42 -17.96
N LYS A 73 17.20 -5.22 -17.04
CA LYS A 73 18.61 -5.64 -17.01
C LYS A 73 18.70 -7.15 -17.25
N PRO A 74 19.66 -7.64 -18.06
CA PRO A 74 19.92 -9.07 -18.13
C PRO A 74 20.43 -9.54 -16.77
N SER A 75 19.95 -10.69 -16.32
CA SER A 75 20.38 -11.29 -15.07
C SER A 75 20.50 -12.79 -15.22
N PHE A 76 21.60 -13.34 -14.71
CA PHE A 76 21.72 -14.77 -14.52
C PHE A 76 20.69 -15.23 -13.50
N THR A 77 19.95 -16.28 -13.86
CA THR A 77 18.85 -16.85 -13.08
C THR A 77 19.01 -18.36 -13.05
N VAL A 78 19.07 -18.92 -11.84
CA VAL A 78 19.10 -20.37 -11.64
C VAL A 78 17.70 -20.93 -11.86
N GLN A 79 17.60 -21.92 -12.74
CA GLN A 79 16.36 -22.60 -13.08
C GLN A 79 16.44 -24.08 -12.73
N ILE A 80 15.31 -24.64 -12.30
CA ILE A 80 15.12 -26.08 -12.10
C ILE A 80 14.08 -26.61 -13.08
N LEU A 81 14.46 -27.67 -13.80
CA LEU A 81 13.60 -28.41 -14.72
C LEU A 81 13.00 -29.62 -13.99
N LYS A 82 11.72 -29.51 -13.65
CA LYS A 82 11.01 -30.51 -12.84
C LYS A 82 10.96 -31.88 -13.52
N ASP A 83 10.81 -31.94 -14.83
CA ASP A 83 10.74 -33.18 -15.58
C ASP A 83 12.07 -33.94 -15.58
N GLU A 84 13.20 -33.23 -15.66
CA GLU A 84 14.54 -33.83 -15.56
C GLU A 84 14.83 -34.37 -14.16
N ILE A 85 14.61 -33.55 -13.12
CA ILE A 85 14.77 -33.98 -11.72
C ILE A 85 13.85 -35.17 -11.40
N LYS A 86 12.64 -35.21 -11.98
CA LYS A 86 11.69 -36.31 -11.76
C LYS A 86 12.11 -37.61 -12.45
N ASN A 87 12.82 -37.55 -13.58
CA ASN A 87 13.24 -38.73 -14.34
C ASN A 87 14.38 -39.51 -13.68
N ILE A 88 15.10 -38.89 -12.75
CA ILE A 88 16.10 -39.59 -11.92
C ILE A 88 15.37 -40.63 -11.07
N GLU A 89 15.75 -41.90 -11.15
CA GLU A 89 15.06 -42.97 -10.38
C GLU A 89 15.56 -43.05 -8.93
N ASP A 90 16.85 -42.82 -8.70
CA ASP A 90 17.45 -42.84 -7.37
C ASP A 90 17.13 -41.56 -6.60
N GLN A 91 16.55 -41.72 -5.40
CA GLN A 91 16.23 -40.61 -4.52
C GLN A 91 17.48 -40.00 -3.88
N ASN A 92 18.56 -40.78 -3.68
CA ASN A 92 19.81 -40.29 -3.12
C ASN A 92 20.51 -39.36 -4.11
N GLU A 93 20.55 -39.75 -5.39
CA GLU A 93 21.12 -38.91 -6.44
C GLU A 93 20.40 -37.55 -6.55
N LYS A 94 19.06 -37.53 -6.45
CA LYS A 94 18.29 -36.26 -6.38
C LYS A 94 18.69 -35.42 -5.18
N ASN A 95 18.81 -36.05 -4.02
CA ASN A 95 19.18 -35.37 -2.79
C ASN A 95 20.58 -34.75 -2.91
N ASP A 96 21.54 -35.45 -3.52
CA ASP A 96 22.90 -34.95 -3.73
C ASP A 96 22.94 -33.74 -4.69
N ILE A 97 22.18 -33.79 -5.79
CA ILE A 97 22.07 -32.67 -6.74
C ILE A 97 21.52 -31.42 -6.05
N ILE A 98 20.40 -31.57 -5.32
CA ILE A 98 19.75 -30.46 -4.61
C ILE A 98 20.66 -29.92 -3.51
N LEU A 99 21.34 -30.79 -2.76
CA LEU A 99 22.27 -30.40 -1.70
C LEU A 99 23.46 -29.62 -2.25
N ASN A 100 24.03 -30.05 -3.38
CA ASN A 100 25.14 -29.34 -4.04
C ASN A 100 24.72 -27.95 -4.51
N LEU A 101 23.53 -27.82 -5.11
CA LEU A 101 22.98 -26.52 -5.49
C LEU A 101 22.88 -25.58 -4.28
N ILE A 102 22.24 -26.06 -3.20
CA ILE A 102 22.01 -25.24 -2.00
C ILE A 102 23.32 -24.80 -1.39
N ARG A 103 24.30 -25.70 -1.27
CA ARG A 103 25.62 -25.35 -0.70
C ARG A 103 26.31 -24.25 -1.50
N LEU A 104 26.26 -24.31 -2.83
CA LEU A 104 26.84 -23.27 -3.70
C LEU A 104 26.14 -21.92 -3.51
N LEU A 105 24.79 -21.91 -3.46
CA LEU A 105 24.03 -20.68 -3.25
C LEU A 105 24.25 -20.09 -1.85
N GLU A 106 24.27 -20.93 -0.82
CA GLU A 106 24.44 -20.53 0.59
C GLU A 106 25.85 -20.02 0.89
N GLU A 107 26.88 -20.67 0.36
CA GLU A 107 28.27 -20.25 0.55
C GLU A 107 28.51 -18.84 -0.03
N ASP A 108 27.94 -18.58 -1.21
CA ASP A 108 28.01 -17.28 -1.86
C ASP A 108 27.01 -16.27 -1.26
N GLY A 109 26.11 -16.70 -0.34
CA GLY A 109 25.15 -15.84 0.36
C GLY A 109 23.91 -15.44 -0.45
N VAL A 110 23.70 -16.05 -1.61
CA VAL A 110 22.65 -15.72 -2.58
C VAL A 110 21.26 -15.85 -1.94
N ASP A 111 20.40 -14.87 -2.19
CA ASP A 111 18.98 -14.96 -1.85
C ASP A 111 18.24 -15.79 -2.92
N TYR A 112 17.52 -16.81 -2.47
CA TYR A 112 16.67 -17.63 -3.32
C TYR A 112 15.21 -17.52 -2.87
N VAL A 113 14.29 -17.83 -3.77
CA VAL A 113 12.85 -17.72 -3.56
C VAL A 113 12.40 -18.68 -2.45
N ASP A 114 12.23 -18.15 -1.24
CA ASP A 114 11.80 -18.91 -0.08
C ASP A 114 10.33 -18.66 0.25
N GLU A 115 9.52 -19.69 0.05
CA GLU A 115 8.11 -19.72 0.47
C GLU A 115 7.83 -20.98 1.30
N PHE A 116 8.88 -21.57 1.88
CA PHE A 116 8.72 -22.81 2.60
C PHE A 116 8.03 -22.53 3.94
N PRO A 117 6.92 -23.23 4.27
CA PRO A 117 6.14 -22.86 5.45
C PRO A 117 6.80 -23.10 6.80
N ILE A 118 7.92 -23.84 6.86
CA ILE A 118 8.61 -24.15 8.12
C ILE A 118 9.80 -23.19 8.29
N GLU A 119 9.69 -22.31 9.28
CA GLU A 119 10.77 -21.43 9.71
C GLU A 119 11.60 -22.08 10.83
N LEU A 120 12.89 -21.75 10.86
CA LEU A 120 13.80 -22.18 11.91
C LEU A 120 14.22 -20.99 12.78
N ASN A 121 14.40 -21.25 14.07
CA ASN A 121 14.96 -20.30 15.03
C ASN A 121 14.21 -18.95 15.05
N VAL A 122 12.89 -18.99 15.20
CA VAL A 122 12.04 -17.79 15.25
C VAL A 122 12.09 -17.16 16.64
N PHE A 123 12.19 -15.84 16.75
CA PHE A 123 12.12 -15.13 18.02
C PHE A 123 10.68 -14.99 18.50
N GLN A 124 10.44 -15.25 19.78
CA GLN A 124 9.14 -15.11 20.41
C GLN A 124 9.29 -14.54 21.83
N PHE A 125 8.37 -13.67 22.25
CA PHE A 125 8.35 -13.22 23.65
C PHE A 125 7.89 -14.33 24.60
N ASN A 126 8.46 -14.34 25.82
CA ASN A 126 8.19 -15.37 26.83
C ASN A 126 6.74 -15.31 27.38
N ASP A 127 6.09 -14.14 27.34
CA ASP A 127 4.68 -13.96 27.72
C ASP A 127 3.80 -13.88 26.47
N GLU A 128 2.87 -14.84 26.33
CA GLU A 128 1.90 -14.85 25.23
C GLU A 128 1.03 -13.59 25.19
N ASN A 129 0.78 -12.93 26.33
CA ASN A 129 0.02 -11.68 26.37
C ASN A 129 0.86 -10.49 25.88
N MET A 130 2.19 -10.54 25.98
CA MET A 130 3.06 -9.52 25.37
C MET A 130 2.97 -9.60 23.85
N ASN A 131 2.91 -10.80 23.25
CA ASN A 131 2.70 -10.95 21.80
C ASN A 131 1.37 -10.37 21.29
N LEU A 132 0.35 -10.22 22.16
CA LEU A 132 -0.96 -9.67 21.82
C LEU A 132 -1.09 -8.16 22.12
N ASN A 133 -0.38 -7.68 23.14
CA ASN A 133 -0.50 -6.32 23.67
C ASN A 133 0.67 -5.39 23.29
N GLU A 134 1.84 -5.93 22.99
CA GLU A 134 2.98 -5.11 22.54
C GLU A 134 2.85 -4.75 21.07
N ASN A 135 3.20 -3.52 20.75
CA ASN A 135 3.17 -2.99 19.39
C ASN A 135 4.44 -3.32 18.60
N THR A 136 5.42 -3.99 19.20
CA THR A 136 6.75 -4.28 18.63
C THR A 136 6.95 -5.80 18.53
N SER A 137 7.58 -6.30 17.47
CA SER A 137 7.85 -7.74 17.34
C SER A 137 9.11 -8.18 18.12
N ALA A 138 9.20 -9.47 18.48
CA ALA A 138 10.39 -10.01 19.13
C ALA A 138 11.67 -9.86 18.28
N MET A 139 11.52 -9.90 16.95
CA MET A 139 12.59 -9.63 16.00
C MET A 139 13.08 -8.18 16.09
N ASP A 140 12.15 -7.22 16.17
CA ASP A 140 12.51 -5.80 16.29
C ASP A 140 13.20 -5.51 17.61
N ALA A 141 12.76 -6.13 18.70
CA ALA A 141 13.45 -6.04 19.99
C ALA A 141 14.89 -6.58 19.95
N VAL A 142 15.14 -7.66 19.18
CA VAL A 142 16.50 -8.17 18.93
C VAL A 142 17.33 -7.18 18.10
N ILE A 143 16.74 -6.58 17.06
CA ILE A 143 17.40 -5.57 16.22
C ILE A 143 17.77 -4.33 17.05
N ASP A 144 16.85 -3.84 17.85
CA ASP A 144 17.05 -2.69 18.74
C ASP A 144 18.17 -2.99 19.75
N ALA A 145 18.17 -4.18 20.35
CA ALA A 145 19.25 -4.61 21.24
C ALA A 145 20.62 -4.64 20.54
N ILE A 146 20.70 -5.03 19.26
CA ILE A 146 21.95 -5.01 18.48
C ILE A 146 22.39 -3.57 18.20
N ALA A 147 21.47 -2.71 17.75
CA ALA A 147 21.75 -1.33 17.37
C ALA A 147 22.15 -0.47 18.58
N GLU A 148 21.36 -0.50 19.66
CA GLU A 148 21.59 0.31 20.87
C GLU A 148 22.88 -0.06 21.60
N ASN A 149 23.31 -1.32 21.50
CA ASN A 149 24.55 -1.81 22.13
C ASN A 149 25.76 -1.83 21.17
N ASN A 150 25.63 -1.29 19.96
CA ASN A 150 26.67 -1.27 18.92
C ASN A 150 27.29 -2.65 18.65
N LEU A 151 26.45 -3.69 18.54
CA LEU A 151 26.88 -5.08 18.40
C LEU A 151 27.02 -5.54 16.94
N LEU A 152 26.66 -4.69 15.97
CA LEU A 152 26.80 -5.00 14.54
C LEU A 152 28.21 -5.48 14.16
N PRO A 153 29.33 -4.87 14.61
CA PRO A 153 30.67 -5.38 14.28
C PRO A 153 30.93 -6.80 14.75
N GLN A 154 30.37 -7.20 15.90
CA GLN A 154 30.50 -8.56 16.45
C GLN A 154 29.60 -9.53 15.69
N LEU A 155 28.39 -9.10 15.31
CA LEU A 155 27.48 -9.89 14.50
C LEU A 155 28.09 -10.24 13.13
N LEU A 156 28.76 -9.28 12.47
CA LEU A 156 29.42 -9.51 11.18
C LEU A 156 30.60 -10.50 11.26
N ASP A 157 31.18 -10.71 12.44
CA ASP A 157 32.25 -11.69 12.65
C ASP A 157 31.71 -13.11 12.92
N THR A 158 30.40 -13.28 13.06
CA THR A 158 29.81 -14.59 13.34
C THR A 158 29.74 -15.45 12.08
N TYR A 159 29.93 -16.76 12.28
CA TYR A 159 29.91 -17.75 11.22
C TYR A 159 29.41 -19.09 11.75
N TYR A 160 29.00 -19.97 10.84
CA TYR A 160 28.62 -21.35 11.13
C TYR A 160 29.37 -22.29 10.20
N THR A 161 30.06 -23.27 10.79
CA THR A 161 30.63 -24.43 10.10
C THR A 161 29.89 -25.64 10.64
N GLY A 162 29.20 -26.41 9.80
CA GLY A 162 28.43 -27.58 10.25
C GLY A 162 29.26 -28.63 10.99
N ASN A 163 28.63 -29.75 11.40
CA ASN A 163 29.26 -30.81 12.21
C ASN A 163 30.49 -31.51 11.56
N LYS A 164 30.78 -31.25 10.28
CA LYS A 164 32.01 -31.65 9.58
C LYS A 164 32.62 -30.40 8.96
N GLU A 165 33.90 -30.14 9.22
CA GLU A 165 34.64 -28.91 8.85
C GLU A 165 34.63 -28.60 7.32
N GLU A 166 34.34 -29.58 6.47
CA GLU A 166 34.51 -29.47 5.01
C GLU A 166 33.24 -29.15 4.19
N HIS A 167 32.02 -29.15 4.75
CA HIS A 167 30.82 -29.30 3.89
C HIS A 167 29.74 -28.21 3.90
N PHE A 168 29.63 -27.37 4.93
CA PHE A 168 28.65 -26.28 4.94
C PHE A 168 29.16 -25.10 5.77
N LYS A 169 29.40 -23.97 5.11
CA LYS A 169 29.94 -22.73 5.70
C LYS A 169 28.98 -21.59 5.45
N TYR A 170 28.65 -20.87 6.51
CA TYR A 170 27.81 -19.68 6.44
C TYR A 170 28.51 -18.53 7.16
N LEU A 171 28.60 -17.38 6.50
CA LEU A 171 29.18 -16.16 7.04
C LEU A 171 28.10 -15.08 7.10
N THR A 172 27.82 -14.56 8.29
CA THR A 172 26.78 -13.54 8.49
C THR A 172 27.07 -12.26 7.69
N VAL A 173 28.34 -11.93 7.49
CA VAL A 173 28.75 -10.78 6.67
C VAL A 173 28.38 -10.91 5.18
N ASN A 174 28.30 -12.12 4.62
CA ASN A 174 27.88 -12.29 3.23
C ASN A 174 26.43 -11.83 3.05
N LYS A 175 25.54 -12.09 4.02
CA LYS A 175 24.17 -11.54 4.00
C LYS A 175 24.13 -10.02 4.13
N ALA A 176 25.04 -9.42 4.90
CA ALA A 176 25.14 -7.97 4.97
C ALA A 176 25.56 -7.34 3.63
N ILE A 177 26.52 -7.96 2.94
CA ILE A 177 26.98 -7.56 1.61
C ILE A 177 25.83 -7.68 0.59
N HIS A 178 25.14 -8.82 0.56
CA HIS A 178 23.97 -9.03 -0.32
C HIS A 178 22.83 -8.04 -0.04
N ALA A 179 22.53 -7.75 1.22
CA ALA A 179 21.50 -6.77 1.57
C ALA A 179 21.82 -5.36 1.01
N LEU A 180 23.09 -4.96 1.03
CA LEU A 180 23.53 -3.71 0.40
C LEU A 180 23.46 -3.77 -1.14
N GLN A 181 23.82 -4.92 -1.73
CA GLN A 181 23.72 -5.15 -3.18
C GLN A 181 22.26 -5.12 -3.67
N ASN A 182 21.33 -5.67 -2.91
CA ASN A 182 19.89 -5.61 -3.20
C ASN A 182 19.34 -4.17 -3.16
N LYS A 183 19.98 -3.27 -2.40
CA LYS A 183 19.73 -1.82 -2.45
C LYS A 183 20.43 -1.11 -3.61
N GLY A 184 21.00 -1.86 -4.57
CA GLY A 184 21.63 -1.32 -5.77
C GLY A 184 23.07 -0.82 -5.58
N MET A 185 23.71 -1.08 -4.44
CA MET A 185 25.13 -0.76 -4.26
C MET A 185 26.02 -1.90 -4.76
N ASP A 186 26.94 -1.61 -5.67
CA ASP A 186 28.03 -2.56 -5.94
C ASP A 186 28.94 -2.60 -4.71
N ILE A 187 29.29 -3.79 -4.21
CA ILE A 187 30.10 -3.95 -3.00
C ILE A 187 31.34 -4.77 -3.34
N PRO A 188 32.52 -4.13 -3.55
CA PRO A 188 33.75 -4.81 -3.93
C PRO A 188 34.48 -5.39 -2.71
N ILE A 189 33.75 -6.06 -1.81
CA ILE A 189 34.29 -6.64 -0.57
C ILE A 189 34.02 -8.14 -0.57
N GLU A 190 35.07 -8.92 -0.33
CA GLU A 190 35.01 -10.37 -0.14
C GLU A 190 35.25 -10.74 1.32
N ALA A 191 34.46 -11.68 1.83
CA ALA A 191 34.68 -12.30 3.12
C ALA A 191 35.34 -13.68 2.97
N ARG A 192 36.31 -13.96 3.83
CA ARG A 192 37.00 -15.26 3.91
C ARG A 192 37.10 -15.72 5.35
N LEU A 193 36.88 -17.00 5.58
CA LEU A 193 37.09 -17.64 6.87
C LEU A 193 38.48 -18.29 6.92
N ASN A 194 39.40 -17.70 7.70
CA ASN A 194 40.78 -18.18 7.88
C ASN A 194 41.03 -18.52 9.35
N GLU A 195 41.38 -19.77 9.65
CA GLU A 195 41.70 -20.25 11.03
C GLU A 195 40.62 -19.88 12.08
N GLY A 196 39.34 -19.88 11.69
CA GLY A 196 38.23 -19.52 12.57
C GLY A 196 37.99 -18.00 12.72
N ASN A 197 38.66 -17.17 11.93
CA ASN A 197 38.42 -15.72 11.89
C ASN A 197 37.85 -15.29 10.53
N VAL A 198 36.80 -14.47 10.56
CA VAL A 198 36.25 -13.82 9.37
C VAL A 198 37.14 -12.62 9.02
N THR A 199 37.69 -12.64 7.81
CA THR A 199 38.55 -11.59 7.27
C THR A 199 37.88 -10.97 6.05
N LEU A 200 37.88 -9.63 5.97
CA LEU A 200 37.29 -8.87 4.87
C LEU A 200 38.39 -8.16 4.09
N GLN A 201 38.34 -8.30 2.77
CA GLN A 201 39.30 -7.69 1.85
C GLN A 201 38.57 -7.08 0.67
N PHE A 202 39.15 -6.03 0.07
CA PHE A 202 38.64 -5.52 -1.20
C PHE A 202 39.03 -6.46 -2.34
N SER A 203 38.12 -6.70 -3.29
CA SER A 203 38.38 -7.49 -4.49
C SER A 203 39.44 -6.80 -5.37
N GLU A 204 40.34 -7.57 -6.01
CA GLU A 204 41.52 -7.04 -6.72
C GLU A 204 41.24 -6.26 -8.03
N ASN A 205 39.99 -5.85 -8.30
CA ASN A 205 39.60 -5.20 -9.55
C ASN A 205 39.42 -3.66 -9.46
N LYS A 206 39.77 -3.00 -10.57
CA LYS A 206 39.92 -1.55 -10.73
C LYS A 206 38.63 -0.79 -10.42
N GLY A 207 38.70 0.12 -9.45
CA GLY A 207 37.62 1.06 -9.15
C GLY A 207 37.43 1.37 -7.66
N ILE A 208 38.14 0.71 -6.74
CA ILE A 208 37.95 0.87 -5.29
C ILE A 208 38.01 2.34 -4.86
N ASP A 209 38.98 3.11 -5.35
CA ASP A 209 39.11 4.53 -4.97
C ASP A 209 37.91 5.36 -5.45
N LYS A 210 37.45 5.12 -6.68
CA LYS A 210 36.25 5.76 -7.25
C LYS A 210 35.00 5.34 -6.49
N TRP A 211 34.87 4.06 -6.17
CA TRP A 211 33.77 3.52 -5.37
C TRP A 211 33.74 4.12 -3.96
N LYS A 212 34.90 4.27 -3.31
CA LYS A 212 35.01 4.94 -2.01
C LYS A 212 34.56 6.41 -2.11
N GLU A 213 34.97 7.12 -3.16
CA GLU A 213 34.56 8.50 -3.41
C GLU A 213 33.04 8.62 -3.63
N GLU A 214 32.48 7.78 -4.49
CA GLU A 214 31.03 7.73 -4.79
C GLU A 214 30.19 7.45 -3.52
N ASN A 215 30.72 6.66 -2.59
CA ASN A 215 30.07 6.32 -1.32
C ASN A 215 30.50 7.21 -0.14
N LYS A 216 31.19 8.34 -0.38
CA LYS A 216 31.64 9.29 0.65
C LYS A 216 32.50 8.65 1.75
N LEU A 217 33.29 7.64 1.41
CA LEU A 217 34.18 6.91 2.31
C LEU A 217 35.60 7.51 2.30
N SER A 218 36.31 7.40 3.43
CA SER A 218 37.72 7.84 3.52
C SER A 218 38.62 6.99 2.61
N PRO A 219 39.61 7.57 1.91
CA PRO A 219 40.51 6.82 1.02
C PRO A 219 41.21 5.64 1.72
N ASN A 220 41.58 5.81 2.99
CA ASN A 220 42.32 4.81 3.78
C ASN A 220 41.41 3.86 4.59
N VAL A 221 40.09 3.90 4.38
CA VAL A 221 39.18 3.01 5.12
C VAL A 221 39.44 1.54 4.77
N GLY A 222 39.50 0.67 5.79
CA GLY A 222 39.58 -0.77 5.60
C GLY A 222 38.21 -1.36 5.22
N ALA A 223 38.19 -2.56 4.63
CA ALA A 223 36.96 -3.18 4.11
C ALA A 223 35.86 -3.34 5.18
N LYS A 224 36.21 -3.79 6.39
CA LYS A 224 35.26 -3.92 7.50
C LYS A 224 34.67 -2.59 7.96
N GLU A 225 35.50 -1.56 8.09
CA GLU A 225 35.05 -0.24 8.52
C GLU A 225 34.22 0.45 7.43
N ALA A 226 34.54 0.22 6.15
CA ALA A 226 33.73 0.65 5.02
C ALA A 226 32.32 0.05 5.11
N LEU A 227 32.24 -1.28 5.29
CA LEU A 227 30.98 -1.99 5.40
C LEU A 227 30.15 -1.48 6.59
N LEU A 228 30.76 -1.29 7.76
CA LEU A 228 30.06 -0.75 8.94
C LEU A 228 29.51 0.67 8.71
N LYS A 229 30.24 1.53 7.99
CA LYS A 229 29.78 2.88 7.63
C LYS A 229 28.66 2.88 6.59
N LEU A 230 28.67 1.92 5.68
CA LEU A 230 27.58 1.77 4.70
C LEU A 230 26.31 1.24 5.35
N ILE A 231 26.44 0.36 6.34
CA ILE A 231 25.29 -0.12 7.11
C ILE A 231 24.78 0.95 8.06
N ASP A 232 25.68 1.68 8.74
CA ASP A 232 25.35 2.77 9.69
C ASP A 232 24.25 2.42 10.72
N ASN A 233 24.25 1.16 11.20
CA ASN A 233 23.18 0.60 12.06
C ASN A 233 21.75 0.70 11.47
N ASP A 234 21.61 0.73 10.15
CA ASP A 234 20.33 0.62 9.45
C ASP A 234 19.61 -0.66 9.88
N LYS A 235 18.51 -0.48 10.64
CA LYS A 235 17.67 -1.58 11.14
C LYS A 235 17.20 -2.51 10.04
N ASN A 236 16.99 -2.02 8.82
CA ASN A 236 16.53 -2.83 7.70
C ASN A 236 17.64 -3.76 7.19
N ILE A 237 18.90 -3.31 7.20
CA ILE A 237 20.02 -4.18 6.86
C ILE A 237 20.22 -5.22 7.97
N ILE A 238 20.13 -4.82 9.24
CA ILE A 238 20.18 -5.78 10.37
C ILE A 238 19.04 -6.80 10.25
N ARG A 239 17.83 -6.37 9.88
CA ARG A 239 16.70 -7.27 9.63
C ARG A 239 16.99 -8.27 8.51
N ASN A 240 17.56 -7.82 7.39
CA ASN A 240 17.97 -8.69 6.28
C ASN A 240 19.04 -9.71 6.71
N ILE A 241 20.02 -9.29 7.53
CA ILE A 241 21.02 -10.20 8.10
C ILE A 241 20.35 -11.32 8.92
N LEU A 242 19.37 -10.94 9.75
CA LEU A 242 18.62 -11.84 10.62
C LEU A 242 17.46 -12.57 9.91
N ASP A 243 17.19 -12.30 8.63
CA ASP A 243 16.19 -13.05 7.85
C ASP A 243 16.61 -14.52 7.69
N HIS A 244 17.92 -14.78 7.76
CA HIS A 244 18.48 -16.11 7.72
C HIS A 244 18.45 -16.83 9.09
N PRO A 245 17.98 -18.10 9.17
CA PRO A 245 17.80 -18.79 10.45
C PRO A 245 19.11 -19.03 11.22
N ILE A 246 20.25 -19.18 10.53
CA ILE A 246 21.56 -19.31 11.18
C ILE A 246 21.95 -17.99 11.85
N SER A 247 21.75 -16.86 11.17
CA SER A 247 22.02 -15.54 11.75
C SER A 247 21.17 -15.28 12.97
N ARG A 248 19.90 -15.71 12.99
CA ARG A 248 19.06 -15.62 14.19
C ARG A 248 19.65 -16.36 15.38
N GLU A 249 20.08 -17.61 15.19
CA GLU A 249 20.72 -18.41 16.25
C GLU A 249 22.03 -17.79 16.74
N LEU A 250 22.88 -17.32 15.82
CA LEU A 250 24.15 -16.66 16.15
C LEU A 250 23.93 -15.35 16.92
N ALA A 251 23.00 -14.51 16.47
CA ALA A 251 22.63 -13.26 17.14
C ALA A 251 22.02 -13.52 18.52
N PHE A 252 21.12 -14.50 18.63
CA PHE A 252 20.51 -14.87 19.91
C PHE A 252 21.55 -15.34 20.92
N ASN A 253 22.45 -16.23 20.51
CA ASN A 253 23.52 -16.72 21.38
C ASN A 253 24.45 -15.58 21.81
N MET A 254 24.80 -14.68 20.89
CA MET A 254 25.60 -13.48 21.17
C MET A 254 24.92 -12.58 22.22
N LEU A 255 23.63 -12.28 22.05
CA LEU A 255 22.87 -11.43 22.98
C LEU A 255 22.63 -12.11 24.32
N LYS A 256 22.33 -13.42 24.32
CA LYS A 256 22.13 -14.21 25.54
C LYS A 256 23.37 -14.25 26.41
N ASN A 257 24.55 -14.41 25.82
CA ASN A 257 25.83 -14.35 26.53
C ASN A 257 26.09 -12.98 27.19
N LYS A 258 25.45 -11.92 26.69
CA LYS A 258 25.53 -10.56 27.25
C LYS A 258 24.34 -10.20 28.16
N GLY A 259 23.37 -11.11 28.35
CA GLY A 259 22.18 -10.88 29.16
C GLY A 259 21.17 -9.89 28.57
N LEU A 260 21.15 -9.71 27.25
CA LEU A 260 20.34 -8.70 26.54
C LEU A 260 18.99 -9.21 26.01
N VAL A 261 18.67 -10.50 26.18
CA VAL A 261 17.44 -11.15 25.63
C VAL A 261 16.69 -11.98 26.69
N ASN A 262 16.52 -11.45 27.90
CA ASN A 262 15.94 -12.22 29.03
C ASN A 262 14.43 -12.50 28.88
N ASN A 263 13.73 -11.75 28.03
CA ASN A 263 12.28 -11.85 27.76
C ASN A 263 11.97 -12.41 26.37
N ILE A 264 12.99 -12.88 25.64
CA ILE A 264 12.85 -13.41 24.29
C ILE A 264 13.39 -14.85 24.28
N ASP A 265 12.56 -15.76 23.81
CA ASP A 265 12.89 -17.15 23.54
C ASP A 265 13.06 -17.37 22.03
N MET A 266 13.77 -18.43 21.67
CA MET A 266 13.99 -18.84 20.28
C MET A 266 13.30 -20.18 20.03
N VAL A 267 12.26 -20.16 19.20
CA VAL A 267 11.49 -21.33 18.79
C VAL A 267 12.24 -22.05 17.67
N PRO A 268 12.68 -23.31 17.86
CA PRO A 268 13.53 -23.98 16.87
C PRO A 268 12.83 -24.30 15.54
N TYR A 269 11.52 -24.59 15.57
CA TYR A 269 10.70 -24.87 14.38
C TYR A 269 9.35 -24.18 14.53
N SER A 270 8.98 -23.34 13.57
CA SER A 270 7.69 -22.66 13.50
C SER A 270 7.02 -22.88 12.15
N ILE A 271 5.70 -22.73 12.09
CA ILE A 271 4.93 -22.74 10.85
C ILE A 271 4.42 -21.32 10.59
N THR A 272 4.82 -20.75 9.45
CA THR A 272 4.46 -19.37 9.08
C THR A 272 2.96 -19.13 9.05
N PHE A 273 2.17 -20.10 8.58
CA PHE A 273 0.71 -20.01 8.56
C PHE A 273 0.08 -19.84 9.95
N ASP A 274 0.66 -20.44 10.99
CA ASP A 274 0.13 -20.32 12.36
C ASP A 274 0.41 -18.92 12.92
N GLU A 275 1.58 -18.36 12.61
CA GLU A 275 1.93 -16.99 12.97
C GLU A 275 1.07 -15.97 12.24
N GLU A 276 0.87 -16.15 10.92
CA GLU A 276 -0.01 -15.31 10.10
C GLU A 276 -1.43 -15.30 10.64
N TYR A 277 -1.98 -16.48 10.95
CA TYR A 277 -3.29 -16.62 11.56
C TYR A 277 -3.37 -15.90 12.91
N SER A 278 -2.37 -16.08 13.77
CA SER A 278 -2.35 -15.49 15.12
C SER A 278 -2.28 -13.97 15.07
N LYS A 279 -1.39 -13.40 14.24
CA LYS A 279 -1.27 -11.95 14.03
C LYS A 279 -2.56 -11.36 13.46
N GLN A 280 -3.12 -12.03 12.45
CA GLN A 280 -4.39 -11.61 11.86
C GLN A 280 -5.54 -11.65 12.87
N LYS A 281 -5.66 -12.73 13.64
CA LYS A 281 -6.73 -12.88 14.63
C LYS A 281 -6.62 -11.81 15.71
N ALA A 282 -5.42 -11.54 16.20
CA ALA A 282 -5.17 -10.48 17.17
C ALA A 282 -5.56 -9.09 16.62
N SER A 283 -5.18 -8.77 15.38
CA SER A 283 -5.54 -7.51 14.72
C SER A 283 -7.07 -7.34 14.58
N LEU A 284 -7.77 -8.42 14.19
CA LEU A 284 -9.23 -8.41 14.12
C LEU A 284 -9.89 -8.27 15.50
N MET A 285 -9.36 -8.91 16.54
CA MET A 285 -9.86 -8.76 17.92
C MET A 285 -9.70 -7.33 18.45
N LYS A 286 -8.60 -6.65 18.09
CA LYS A 286 -8.41 -5.23 18.42
C LYS A 286 -9.41 -4.33 17.69
N SER A 287 -9.78 -4.70 16.46
CA SER A 287 -10.66 -3.89 15.60
C SER A 287 -12.16 -4.15 15.82
N PHE A 288 -12.53 -5.37 16.25
CA PHE A 288 -13.90 -5.84 16.33
C PHE A 288 -14.13 -6.61 17.63
N ASN A 289 -14.93 -6.05 18.54
CA ASN A 289 -15.25 -6.66 19.84
C ASN A 289 -15.98 -8.00 19.72
N SER A 290 -16.62 -8.26 18.58
CA SER A 290 -17.34 -9.50 18.28
C SER A 290 -16.41 -10.65 17.85
N VAL A 291 -15.18 -10.34 17.44
CA VAL A 291 -14.14 -11.32 17.12
C VAL A 291 -13.42 -11.68 18.42
N THR A 292 -13.37 -12.96 18.74
CA THR A 292 -12.70 -13.49 19.94
C THR A 292 -11.67 -14.55 19.56
N LYS A 293 -10.77 -14.93 20.48
CA LYS A 293 -9.77 -15.98 20.21
C LYS A 293 -10.40 -17.29 19.69
N ASP A 294 -11.58 -17.65 20.19
CA ASP A 294 -12.27 -18.91 19.89
C ASP A 294 -13.37 -18.79 18.82
N SER A 295 -13.63 -17.59 18.32
CA SER A 295 -14.62 -17.35 17.27
C SER A 295 -14.19 -17.97 15.94
N LYS A 296 -15.16 -18.47 15.16
CA LYS A 296 -14.93 -19.13 13.88
C LYS A 296 -14.90 -18.11 12.74
N ALA A 297 -14.07 -18.35 11.73
CA ALA A 297 -13.94 -17.48 10.55
C ALA A 297 -15.29 -17.08 9.92
N LYS A 298 -16.23 -18.02 9.79
CA LYS A 298 -17.57 -17.72 9.28
C LYS A 298 -18.31 -16.69 10.11
N ASP A 299 -18.29 -16.86 11.43
CA ASP A 299 -18.99 -15.98 12.37
C ASP A 299 -18.30 -14.61 12.41
N ASP A 300 -16.98 -14.59 12.36
CA ASP A 300 -16.18 -13.35 12.28
C ASP A 300 -16.49 -12.56 11.02
N PHE A 301 -16.50 -13.22 9.86
CA PHE A 301 -16.86 -12.57 8.60
C PHE A 301 -18.26 -11.95 8.67
N ILE A 302 -19.24 -12.69 9.19
CA ILE A 302 -20.61 -12.18 9.38
C ILE A 302 -20.61 -10.95 10.28
N ASN A 303 -19.95 -11.03 11.44
CA ASN A 303 -19.91 -9.94 12.42
C ASN A 303 -19.22 -8.70 11.84
N ILE A 304 -18.10 -8.88 11.15
CA ILE A 304 -17.38 -7.79 10.47
C ILE A 304 -18.28 -7.11 9.44
N VAL A 305 -18.98 -7.86 8.58
CA VAL A 305 -19.93 -7.28 7.61
C VAL A 305 -21.07 -6.54 8.32
N LEU A 306 -21.58 -7.09 9.43
CA LEU A 306 -22.63 -6.45 10.22
C LEU A 306 -22.20 -5.14 10.88
N GLU A 307 -20.93 -5.01 11.26
CA GLU A 307 -20.36 -3.82 11.89
C GLU A 307 -19.89 -2.77 10.86
N THR A 308 -19.41 -3.20 9.69
CA THR A 308 -18.69 -2.31 8.75
C THR A 308 -19.42 -1.98 7.45
N GLY A 309 -20.42 -2.77 7.02
CA GLY A 309 -20.94 -2.63 5.65
C GLY A 309 -22.37 -3.10 5.39
N ILE A 310 -23.13 -3.57 6.38
CA ILE A 310 -24.45 -4.17 6.11
C ILE A 310 -25.45 -3.23 5.43
N ARG A 311 -25.39 -1.92 5.70
CA ARG A 311 -26.27 -0.93 5.06
C ARG A 311 -25.92 -0.78 3.58
N ASP A 312 -24.65 -0.53 3.27
CA ASP A 312 -24.18 -0.37 1.89
C ASP A 312 -24.41 -1.65 1.08
N LEU A 313 -24.24 -2.82 1.71
CA LEU A 313 -24.53 -4.11 1.08
C LEU A 313 -26.01 -4.23 0.67
N LEU A 314 -26.93 -3.81 1.54
CA LEU A 314 -28.37 -3.85 1.26
C LEU A 314 -28.77 -2.79 0.23
N GLU A 315 -28.06 -1.67 0.10
CA GLU A 315 -28.36 -0.65 -0.91
C GLU A 315 -27.75 -0.96 -2.28
N LYS A 316 -26.85 -1.94 -2.39
CA LYS A 316 -26.16 -2.30 -3.64
C LYS A 316 -27.04 -3.14 -4.58
N VAL A 317 -26.95 -2.85 -5.88
CA VAL A 317 -27.41 -3.75 -6.95
C VAL A 317 -26.21 -4.52 -7.48
N ILE A 318 -26.24 -5.85 -7.40
CA ILE A 318 -25.17 -6.72 -7.90
C ILE A 318 -25.53 -7.12 -9.32
N GLU A 319 -24.70 -6.79 -10.30
CA GLU A 319 -24.88 -7.20 -11.70
C GLU A 319 -24.16 -8.53 -11.95
N GLU A 320 -24.90 -9.53 -12.42
CA GLU A 320 -24.33 -10.76 -12.95
C GLU A 320 -23.95 -10.51 -14.41
N LYS A 321 -22.69 -10.75 -14.76
CA LYS A 321 -22.17 -10.53 -16.10
C LYS A 321 -21.71 -11.84 -16.76
N ASP A 322 -21.85 -11.93 -18.09
CA ASP A 322 -21.32 -13.05 -18.88
C ASP A 322 -19.81 -12.92 -19.15
N GLU A 323 -19.23 -13.91 -19.83
CA GLU A 323 -17.80 -13.93 -20.24
C GLU A 323 -17.39 -12.76 -21.16
N LYS A 324 -18.36 -11.98 -21.66
CA LYS A 324 -18.15 -10.79 -22.51
C LYS A 324 -18.51 -9.49 -21.78
N ASP A 325 -18.63 -9.54 -20.45
CA ASP A 325 -18.97 -8.43 -19.56
C ASP A 325 -20.37 -7.82 -19.79
N ASN A 326 -21.29 -8.55 -20.46
CA ASN A 326 -22.68 -8.12 -20.60
C ASN A 326 -23.48 -8.50 -19.36
N VAL A 327 -24.33 -7.58 -18.88
CA VAL A 327 -25.22 -7.83 -17.74
C VAL A 327 -26.32 -8.83 -18.14
N ILE A 328 -26.28 -10.02 -17.54
CA ILE A 328 -27.25 -11.12 -17.76
C ILE A 328 -28.25 -11.26 -16.63
N GLY A 329 -27.99 -10.67 -15.45
CA GLY A 329 -28.85 -10.76 -14.29
C GLY A 329 -28.54 -9.69 -13.26
N ARG A 330 -29.45 -9.53 -12.27
CA ARG A 330 -29.25 -8.64 -11.13
C ARG A 330 -29.67 -9.34 -9.85
N VAL A 331 -28.84 -9.22 -8.82
CA VAL A 331 -29.10 -9.72 -7.47
C VAL A 331 -29.18 -8.52 -6.53
N ILE A 332 -30.25 -8.45 -5.74
CA ILE A 332 -30.43 -7.43 -4.71
C ILE A 332 -30.31 -8.11 -3.36
N PRO A 333 -29.27 -7.83 -2.56
CA PRO A 333 -29.08 -8.47 -1.25
C PRO A 333 -30.30 -8.34 -0.33
N GLY A 334 -30.98 -7.19 -0.29
CA GLY A 334 -32.20 -7.06 0.53
C GLY A 334 -33.39 -7.86 0.02
N GLU A 335 -33.49 -8.16 -1.28
CA GLU A 335 -34.49 -9.11 -1.78
C GLU A 335 -34.22 -10.51 -1.23
N VAL A 336 -32.95 -10.93 -1.25
CA VAL A 336 -32.51 -12.21 -0.68
C VAL A 336 -32.81 -12.26 0.82
N LEU A 337 -32.57 -11.16 1.55
CA LEU A 337 -32.90 -11.05 2.97
C LEU A 337 -34.40 -11.16 3.25
N ILE A 338 -35.23 -10.45 2.50
CA ILE A 338 -36.70 -10.51 2.64
C ILE A 338 -37.18 -11.95 2.47
N LYS A 339 -36.72 -12.65 1.42
CA LYS A 339 -37.07 -14.06 1.19
C LYS A 339 -36.64 -14.95 2.35
N LYS A 340 -35.40 -14.81 2.83
CA LYS A 340 -34.91 -15.60 3.96
C LYS A 340 -35.66 -15.31 5.26
N ILE A 341 -36.10 -14.07 5.50
CA ILE A 341 -36.96 -13.73 6.66
C ILE A 341 -38.31 -14.47 6.54
N GLU A 342 -38.91 -14.45 5.35
CA GLU A 342 -40.19 -15.13 5.08
C GLU A 342 -40.07 -16.66 5.18
N GLU A 343 -38.96 -17.25 4.74
CA GLU A 343 -38.64 -18.68 4.91
C GLU A 343 -38.49 -19.08 6.39
N LYS A 344 -38.04 -18.16 7.25
CA LYS A 344 -37.98 -18.37 8.70
C LYS A 344 -39.34 -18.19 9.39
N GLY A 345 -40.41 -17.97 8.63
CA GLY A 345 -41.79 -17.91 9.12
C GLY A 345 -42.26 -16.52 9.57
N GLU A 346 -41.50 -15.46 9.30
CA GLU A 346 -41.89 -14.08 9.62
C GLU A 346 -42.28 -13.29 8.36
N LYS A 347 -43.44 -12.64 8.37
CA LYS A 347 -43.86 -11.78 7.24
C LYS A 347 -43.01 -10.50 7.23
N CYS A 348 -42.38 -10.20 6.10
CA CYS A 348 -41.62 -8.96 5.94
C CYS A 348 -42.48 -7.88 5.25
N PRO A 349 -42.91 -6.81 5.97
CA PRO A 349 -43.68 -5.70 5.41
C PRO A 349 -42.82 -4.71 4.59
N VAL A 350 -41.57 -5.05 4.26
CA VAL A 350 -40.66 -4.19 3.48
C VAL A 350 -40.64 -4.64 2.03
N THR A 351 -40.63 -3.67 1.12
CA THR A 351 -40.40 -3.84 -0.32
C THR A 351 -39.28 -2.88 -0.75
N PHE A 352 -38.83 -2.98 -2.00
CA PHE A 352 -37.77 -2.12 -2.53
C PHE A 352 -38.10 -1.60 -3.93
N GLU A 353 -37.45 -0.50 -4.29
CA GLU A 353 -37.41 0.07 -5.64
C GLU A 353 -35.95 0.33 -6.02
N ILE A 354 -35.63 0.20 -7.31
CA ILE A 354 -34.29 0.51 -7.83
C ILE A 354 -34.28 1.98 -8.28
N SER A 355 -33.22 2.71 -7.95
CA SER A 355 -33.01 4.09 -8.37
C SER A 355 -32.92 4.23 -9.90
N LYS A 356 -33.20 5.44 -10.42
CA LYS A 356 -33.22 5.71 -11.87
C LYS A 356 -31.89 5.45 -12.59
N ASP A 357 -30.78 5.52 -11.87
CA ASP A 357 -29.43 5.22 -12.35
C ASP A 357 -29.09 3.73 -12.28
N ASN A 358 -30.01 2.87 -11.83
CA ASN A 358 -29.87 1.42 -11.64
C ASN A 358 -28.78 0.97 -10.66
N LYS A 359 -28.22 1.88 -9.85
CA LYS A 359 -27.08 1.56 -8.99
C LYS A 359 -27.43 1.35 -7.52
N LYS A 360 -28.57 1.88 -7.06
CA LYS A 360 -28.97 1.85 -5.66
C LYS A 360 -30.38 1.30 -5.45
N VAL A 361 -30.62 0.79 -4.26
CA VAL A 361 -31.90 0.24 -3.82
C VAL A 361 -32.48 1.10 -2.71
N VAL A 362 -33.74 1.50 -2.85
CA VAL A 362 -34.48 2.27 -1.84
C VAL A 362 -35.59 1.39 -1.26
N TYR A 363 -35.61 1.24 0.06
CA TYR A 363 -36.57 0.40 0.77
C TYR A 363 -37.81 1.19 1.21
N LYS A 364 -38.98 0.56 1.13
CA LYS A 364 -40.28 1.13 1.51
C LYS A 364 -41.13 0.10 2.26
N PHE A 365 -42.06 0.54 3.10
CA PHE A 365 -43.07 -0.38 3.66
C PHE A 365 -44.18 -0.67 2.62
N LYS A 366 -44.64 -1.92 2.57
CA LYS A 366 -45.73 -2.39 1.69
C LYS A 366 -47.08 -1.74 2.03
N ASP A 367 -47.26 -1.28 3.26
CA ASP A 367 -48.47 -0.62 3.74
C ASP A 367 -48.12 0.66 4.49
N LYS A 368 -48.87 1.75 4.28
CA LYS A 368 -48.58 3.08 4.87
C LYS A 368 -48.91 3.16 6.37
N ASN A 369 -49.64 2.18 6.89
CA ASN A 369 -50.10 2.12 8.29
C ASN A 369 -49.24 1.19 9.18
N VAL A 370 -48.05 0.79 8.73
CA VAL A 370 -47.10 0.01 9.55
C VAL A 370 -46.57 0.92 10.68
N SER A 371 -47.13 0.76 11.88
CA SER A 371 -46.72 1.49 13.09
C SER A 371 -45.38 0.95 13.63
N THR A 372 -44.28 1.33 12.98
CA THR A 372 -42.92 1.03 13.45
C THR A 372 -42.09 2.31 13.51
N LYS A 373 -41.35 2.53 14.61
CA LYS A 373 -40.45 3.69 14.77
C LYS A 373 -39.19 3.65 13.89
N LEU A 374 -38.93 2.52 13.22
CA LEU A 374 -37.74 2.31 12.40
C LEU A 374 -38.03 2.62 10.93
N ASN A 375 -37.06 3.20 10.22
CA ASN A 375 -37.13 3.31 8.76
C ASN A 375 -37.10 1.90 8.11
N PRO A 376 -37.58 1.75 6.85
CA PRO A 376 -37.72 0.44 6.21
C PRO A 376 -36.44 -0.40 6.16
N LEU A 377 -35.29 0.23 5.92
CA LEU A 377 -34.00 -0.45 5.87
C LEU A 377 -33.56 -0.91 7.27
N SER A 378 -33.66 -0.05 8.28
CA SER A 378 -33.36 -0.38 9.67
C SER A 378 -34.28 -1.48 10.19
N TYR A 379 -35.57 -1.45 9.84
CA TYR A 379 -36.52 -2.52 10.16
C TYR A 379 -36.10 -3.85 9.52
N LEU A 380 -35.73 -3.83 8.24
CA LEU A 380 -35.27 -5.01 7.52
C LEU A 380 -34.02 -5.62 8.18
N ILE A 381 -33.05 -4.79 8.56
CA ILE A 381 -31.84 -5.23 9.27
C ILE A 381 -32.20 -5.83 10.64
N GLU A 382 -33.08 -5.18 11.40
CA GLU A 382 -33.50 -5.67 12.72
C GLU A 382 -34.22 -7.01 12.64
N GLN A 383 -35.19 -7.16 11.74
CA GLN A 383 -35.88 -8.44 11.54
C GLN A 383 -34.93 -9.51 11.01
N GLY A 384 -34.01 -9.14 10.11
CA GLY A 384 -32.96 -10.02 9.63
C GLY A 384 -32.05 -10.53 10.75
N LYS A 385 -31.66 -9.66 11.69
CA LYS A 385 -30.87 -10.02 12.89
C LYS A 385 -31.67 -10.93 13.83
N LYS A 386 -32.94 -10.59 14.10
CA LYS A 386 -33.83 -11.36 15.00
C LYS A 386 -34.06 -12.79 14.51
N THR A 387 -34.31 -12.95 13.21
CA THR A 387 -34.55 -14.25 12.57
C THR A 387 -33.27 -15.02 12.23
N LYS A 388 -32.10 -14.39 12.39
CA LYS A 388 -30.80 -14.81 11.84
C LYS A 388 -30.77 -14.94 10.31
N ALA A 389 -31.82 -14.53 9.59
CA ALA A 389 -31.87 -14.53 8.14
C ALA A 389 -30.79 -13.64 7.51
N ILE A 390 -30.33 -12.61 8.22
CA ILE A 390 -29.26 -11.72 7.77
C ILE A 390 -27.91 -12.46 7.67
N ASN A 391 -27.64 -13.37 8.59
CA ASN A 391 -26.44 -14.20 8.55
C ASN A 391 -26.52 -15.13 7.32
N ASP A 392 -27.68 -15.76 7.12
CA ASP A 392 -27.95 -16.63 5.98
C ASP A 392 -27.91 -15.90 4.62
N MET A 393 -28.19 -14.59 4.60
CA MET A 393 -28.06 -13.72 3.43
C MET A 393 -26.59 -13.39 3.15
N ILE A 394 -25.83 -12.98 4.17
CA ILE A 394 -24.41 -12.60 4.01
C ILE A 394 -23.60 -13.76 3.41
N ILE A 395 -23.90 -15.00 3.83
CA ILE A 395 -23.19 -16.20 3.36
C ILE A 395 -23.76 -16.81 2.08
N ASP A 396 -24.82 -16.22 1.51
CA ASP A 396 -25.46 -16.74 0.31
C ASP A 396 -24.50 -16.65 -0.89
N ASN A 397 -24.49 -17.68 -1.75
CA ASN A 397 -23.59 -17.72 -2.91
C ASN A 397 -23.78 -16.53 -3.86
N LYS A 398 -24.97 -15.93 -3.89
CA LYS A 398 -25.26 -14.75 -4.71
C LYS A 398 -24.81 -13.43 -4.08
N VAL A 399 -24.47 -13.41 -2.79
CA VAL A 399 -24.21 -12.18 -2.01
C VAL A 399 -22.80 -12.14 -1.41
N LYS A 400 -22.25 -13.29 -0.99
CA LYS A 400 -21.01 -13.37 -0.21
C LYS A 400 -19.80 -12.69 -0.86
N ASN A 401 -19.68 -12.77 -2.19
CA ASN A 401 -18.57 -12.12 -2.92
C ASN A 401 -18.71 -10.60 -2.89
N ALA A 402 -19.93 -10.08 -3.06
CA ALA A 402 -20.20 -8.65 -2.96
C ALA A 402 -20.02 -8.12 -1.52
N ALA A 403 -20.35 -8.95 -0.52
CA ALA A 403 -20.07 -8.62 0.88
C ALA A 403 -18.56 -8.55 1.16
N GLN A 404 -17.77 -9.47 0.59
CA GLN A 404 -16.31 -9.45 0.70
C GLN A 404 -15.70 -8.24 0.00
N GLU A 405 -16.12 -7.95 -1.23
CA GLU A 405 -15.69 -6.77 -1.99
C GLU A 405 -15.98 -5.48 -1.23
N LEU A 406 -17.16 -5.38 -0.61
CA LEU A 406 -17.56 -4.21 0.14
C LEU A 406 -16.66 -3.96 1.36
N ILE A 407 -16.40 -4.97 2.19
CA ILE A 407 -15.54 -4.77 3.37
C ILE A 407 -14.10 -4.44 2.97
N LEU A 408 -13.62 -4.99 1.84
CA LEU A 408 -12.31 -4.64 1.27
C LEU A 408 -12.26 -3.17 0.81
N ASN A 409 -13.30 -2.69 0.14
CA ASN A 409 -13.42 -1.28 -0.25
C ASN A 409 -13.50 -0.34 0.96
N ASN A 410 -14.03 -0.83 2.09
CA ASN A 410 -14.04 -0.13 3.36
C ASN A 410 -12.71 -0.25 4.13
N GLY A 411 -11.67 -0.81 3.51
CA GLY A 411 -10.32 -0.93 4.07
C GLY A 411 -10.13 -2.10 5.04
N VAL A 412 -11.09 -3.02 5.14
CA VAL A 412 -11.04 -4.17 6.06
C VAL A 412 -10.80 -5.46 5.26
N ASN A 413 -9.60 -6.05 5.42
CA ASN A 413 -9.27 -7.35 4.86
C ASN A 413 -9.16 -8.41 5.96
N PRO A 414 -10.22 -9.19 6.24
CA PRO A 414 -10.15 -10.22 7.26
C PRO A 414 -9.43 -11.49 6.79
N LYS A 415 -8.88 -11.55 5.57
CA LYS A 415 -8.30 -12.74 4.90
C LYS A 415 -9.03 -14.04 5.24
N ILE A 416 -10.36 -14.03 5.10
CA ILE A 416 -11.22 -15.21 5.24
C ILE A 416 -11.67 -15.64 3.85
N SER A 417 -11.53 -16.93 3.56
CA SER A 417 -12.07 -17.53 2.34
C SER A 417 -13.59 -17.67 2.50
N VAL A 418 -14.38 -16.90 1.73
CA VAL A 418 -15.85 -17.02 1.71
C VAL A 418 -16.34 -18.28 0.98
N SER A 419 -15.43 -19.00 0.31
CA SER A 419 -15.72 -20.29 -0.32
C SER A 419 -15.60 -21.44 0.67
N GLU A 420 -14.58 -21.41 1.52
CA GLU A 420 -14.26 -22.49 2.47
C GLU A 420 -14.68 -22.17 3.91
N TRP A 421 -15.05 -20.92 4.19
CA TRP A 421 -15.42 -20.39 5.50
C TRP A 421 -14.36 -20.62 6.58
N GLU A 422 -13.12 -20.36 6.20
CA GLU A 422 -11.95 -20.51 7.06
C GLU A 422 -10.91 -19.42 6.72
N TYR A 423 -10.04 -19.10 7.68
CA TYR A 423 -8.95 -18.17 7.47
C TYR A 423 -8.00 -18.67 6.39
N VAL A 424 -7.57 -17.76 5.51
CA VAL A 424 -6.70 -18.09 4.36
C VAL A 424 -5.42 -18.78 4.83
N ALA A 425 -4.79 -18.32 5.92
CA ALA A 425 -3.59 -18.94 6.48
C ALA A 425 -3.83 -20.39 6.92
N ILE A 426 -4.96 -20.67 7.60
CA ILE A 426 -5.34 -22.02 8.03
C ILE A 426 -5.65 -22.92 6.83
N ASN A 427 -6.30 -22.40 5.79
CA ASN A 427 -6.52 -23.15 4.56
C ASN A 427 -5.22 -23.46 3.85
N ASN A 428 -4.30 -22.49 3.76
CA ASN A 428 -2.98 -22.70 3.19
C ASN A 428 -2.22 -23.81 3.94
N LYS A 429 -2.26 -23.79 5.29
CA LYS A 429 -1.69 -24.87 6.12
C LYS A 429 -2.33 -26.22 5.83
N ASN A 430 -3.66 -26.30 5.84
CA ASN A 430 -4.39 -27.54 5.60
C ASN A 430 -4.12 -28.10 4.19
N ASN A 431 -4.09 -27.23 3.18
CA ASN A 431 -3.79 -27.59 1.80
C ASN A 431 -2.35 -28.07 1.65
N TRP A 432 -1.41 -27.41 2.30
CA TRP A 432 0.00 -27.82 2.34
C TRP A 432 0.16 -29.19 3.01
N TYR A 433 -0.45 -29.39 4.18
CA TYR A 433 -0.43 -30.67 4.89
C TYR A 433 -1.03 -31.80 4.04
N SER A 434 -2.17 -31.52 3.39
CA SER A 434 -2.83 -32.47 2.47
C SER A 434 -1.93 -32.84 1.28
N THR A 435 -1.30 -31.83 0.66
CA THR A 435 -0.38 -32.00 -0.48
C THR A 435 0.79 -32.91 -0.12
N PHE A 436 1.36 -32.74 1.07
CA PHE A 436 2.48 -33.55 1.52
C PHE A 436 2.10 -34.83 2.26
N LYS A 437 0.81 -35.04 2.56
CA LYS A 437 0.27 -36.14 3.38
C LYS A 437 0.75 -36.10 4.84
N ILE A 438 0.99 -34.90 5.35
CA ILE A 438 1.34 -34.65 6.75
C ILE A 438 0.08 -34.83 7.62
N PRO A 439 0.16 -35.51 8.77
CA PRO A 439 -0.97 -35.59 9.69
C PRO A 439 -1.46 -34.20 10.14
N LYS A 440 -2.78 -33.96 10.11
CA LYS A 440 -3.38 -32.62 10.34
C LYS A 440 -2.96 -31.92 11.64
N ASN A 441 -2.66 -32.67 12.69
CA ASN A 441 -2.31 -32.14 14.01
C ASN A 441 -0.80 -32.15 14.27
N SER A 442 0.03 -32.39 13.25
CA SER A 442 1.47 -32.41 13.40
C SER A 442 2.01 -31.02 13.76
N THR A 443 2.93 -30.99 14.73
CA THR A 443 3.75 -29.81 15.05
C THR A 443 4.71 -29.47 13.89
N ALA A 444 5.29 -28.26 13.92
CA ALA A 444 6.29 -27.83 12.94
C ALA A 444 7.45 -28.84 12.81
N LYS A 445 7.97 -29.32 13.94
CA LYS A 445 9.04 -30.33 13.98
C LYS A 445 8.59 -31.67 13.40
N GLU A 446 7.39 -32.14 13.75
CA GLU A 446 6.87 -33.41 13.21
C GLU A 446 6.62 -33.33 11.71
N ALA A 447 6.15 -32.18 11.21
CA ALA A 447 6.00 -31.92 9.78
C ALA A 447 7.37 -31.95 9.07
N PHE A 448 8.37 -31.28 9.65
CA PHE A 448 9.75 -31.30 9.16
C PHE A 448 10.33 -32.73 9.10
N ASP A 449 10.21 -33.48 10.19
CA ASP A 449 10.69 -34.87 10.28
C ASP A 449 9.95 -35.79 9.31
N HIS A 450 8.64 -35.59 9.14
CA HIS A 450 7.82 -36.33 8.17
C HIS A 450 8.31 -36.10 6.74
N LEU A 451 8.57 -34.85 6.37
CA LEU A 451 9.08 -34.50 5.05
C LEU A 451 10.49 -35.05 4.82
N ARG A 452 11.39 -34.91 5.81
CA ARG A 452 12.74 -35.51 5.76
C ARG A 452 12.68 -37.00 5.46
N LYS A 453 11.81 -37.73 6.18
CA LYS A 453 11.60 -39.17 5.99
C LYS A 453 10.98 -39.49 4.62
N LYS A 454 10.01 -38.69 4.17
CA LYS A 454 9.34 -38.86 2.87
C LYS A 454 10.33 -38.80 1.69
N TYR A 455 11.31 -37.91 1.77
CA TYR A 455 12.33 -37.72 0.74
C TYR A 455 13.65 -38.47 1.00
N GLY A 456 13.73 -39.26 2.07
CA GLY A 456 14.91 -40.07 2.39
C GLY A 456 16.18 -39.25 2.61
N ILE A 457 16.08 -38.05 3.20
CA ILE A 457 17.22 -37.15 3.40
C ILE A 457 18.06 -37.63 4.60
N ASP A 458 19.38 -37.74 4.42
CA ASP A 458 20.35 -38.26 5.41
C ASP A 458 20.18 -37.60 6.80
N GLU A 459 20.19 -38.43 7.85
CA GLU A 459 20.07 -38.04 9.26
C GLU A 459 21.25 -37.17 9.76
N ASN A 460 22.41 -37.27 9.12
CA ASN A 460 23.63 -36.55 9.51
C ASN A 460 23.68 -35.09 9.03
N LEU A 461 22.81 -34.70 8.09
CA LEU A 461 22.74 -33.32 7.60
C LEU A 461 22.17 -32.37 8.66
N SER A 462 22.63 -31.11 8.61
CA SER A 462 22.14 -30.07 9.52
C SER A 462 20.67 -29.74 9.26
N LYS A 463 19.95 -29.24 10.28
CA LYS A 463 18.56 -28.76 10.12
C LYS A 463 18.42 -27.69 9.03
N TYR A 464 19.49 -26.91 8.80
CA TYR A 464 19.54 -25.85 7.80
C TYR A 464 19.58 -26.41 6.38
N GLU A 465 20.51 -27.30 6.09
CA GLU A 465 20.60 -27.98 4.79
C GLU A 465 19.30 -28.72 4.47
N VAL A 466 18.77 -29.46 5.44
CA VAL A 466 17.51 -30.21 5.25
C VAL A 466 16.35 -29.25 4.95
N ARG A 467 16.22 -28.11 5.66
CA ARG A 467 15.17 -27.12 5.36
C ARG A 467 15.27 -26.60 3.94
N SER A 468 16.47 -26.17 3.51
CA SER A 468 16.67 -25.64 2.16
C SER A 468 16.41 -26.70 1.08
N MET A 469 16.73 -27.98 1.34
CA MET A 469 16.37 -29.08 0.44
C MET A 469 14.85 -29.26 0.34
N LEU A 470 14.15 -29.18 1.48
CA LEU A 470 12.70 -29.28 1.53
C LEU A 470 12.00 -28.10 0.85
N LEU A 471 12.59 -26.90 0.86
CA LEU A 471 12.13 -25.77 0.06
C LEU A 471 12.14 -26.10 -1.44
N ILE A 472 13.23 -26.66 -1.96
CA ILE A 472 13.31 -27.05 -3.38
C ILE A 472 12.25 -28.10 -3.73
N TYR A 473 12.07 -29.10 -2.86
CA TYR A 473 10.99 -30.08 -3.03
C TYR A 473 9.58 -29.46 -2.97
N ASP A 474 9.39 -28.45 -2.13
CA ASP A 474 8.14 -27.69 -2.05
C ASP A 474 7.84 -26.95 -3.35
N GLN A 475 8.83 -26.22 -3.87
CA GLN A 475 8.74 -25.51 -5.16
C GLN A 475 8.42 -26.48 -6.31
N LEU A 476 9.12 -27.62 -6.38
CA LEU A 476 8.85 -28.67 -7.37
C LEU A 476 7.43 -29.23 -7.27
N SER A 477 6.86 -29.32 -6.06
CA SER A 477 5.51 -29.83 -5.85
C SER A 477 4.43 -28.88 -6.41
N LYS A 478 4.61 -27.56 -6.25
CA LYS A 478 3.65 -26.51 -6.62
C LYS A 478 3.36 -26.45 -8.13
N GLN A 479 4.31 -26.85 -8.98
CA GLN A 479 4.21 -26.67 -10.44
C GLN A 479 3.16 -27.55 -11.16
N GLY A 480 2.50 -28.49 -10.47
CA GLY A 480 1.37 -29.25 -11.03
C GLY A 480 1.67 -29.95 -12.37
N PHE A 481 0.75 -29.81 -13.34
CA PHE A 481 0.83 -30.41 -14.69
C PHE A 481 1.76 -29.66 -15.66
N ARG A 482 2.27 -28.47 -15.31
CA ARG A 482 3.20 -27.67 -16.14
C ARG A 482 4.67 -28.03 -15.87
N ALA A 483 4.96 -29.33 -15.77
CA ALA A 483 6.28 -29.82 -15.37
C ALA A 483 7.42 -29.54 -16.38
N TYR A 484 7.10 -28.99 -17.55
CA TYR A 484 8.05 -28.62 -18.60
C TYR A 484 8.46 -27.13 -18.55
N GLU A 485 7.78 -26.30 -17.76
CA GLU A 485 8.23 -24.91 -17.54
C GLU A 485 9.39 -24.95 -16.52
N PRO A 486 10.47 -24.18 -16.70
CA PRO A 486 11.50 -24.04 -15.66
C PRO A 486 10.97 -23.30 -14.42
N ILE A 487 11.48 -23.66 -13.24
CA ILE A 487 11.24 -22.91 -11.99
C ILE A 487 12.45 -22.03 -11.71
N ASN A 488 12.28 -20.71 -11.68
CA ASN A 488 13.32 -19.79 -11.23
C ASN A 488 13.50 -19.90 -9.71
N ILE A 489 14.72 -20.20 -9.26
CA ILE A 489 15.06 -20.37 -7.83
C ILE A 489 15.80 -19.16 -7.28
N ALA A 490 16.79 -18.65 -8.01
CA ALA A 490 17.61 -17.53 -7.58
C ALA A 490 17.83 -16.57 -8.75
N TYR A 491 17.79 -15.28 -8.47
CA TYR A 491 18.00 -14.21 -9.44
C TYR A 491 19.28 -13.44 -9.07
N GLY A 492 19.89 -12.76 -10.04
CA GLY A 492 21.02 -11.88 -9.78
C GLY A 492 22.30 -12.59 -9.33
N ILE A 493 22.48 -13.87 -9.66
CA ILE A 493 23.68 -14.61 -9.27
C ILE A 493 24.93 -14.00 -9.91
N ASN A 494 26.03 -13.94 -9.13
CA ASN A 494 27.27 -13.36 -9.60
C ASN A 494 28.02 -14.31 -10.57
N ASP A 495 28.94 -13.76 -11.36
CA ASP A 495 29.68 -14.50 -12.39
C ASP A 495 30.47 -15.70 -11.81
N ILE A 496 30.94 -15.60 -10.56
CA ILE A 496 31.68 -16.67 -9.87
C ILE A 496 30.74 -17.84 -9.56
N THR A 497 29.53 -17.56 -9.04
CA THR A 497 28.49 -18.56 -8.79
C THR A 497 28.06 -19.22 -10.11
N VAL A 498 27.89 -18.44 -11.19
CA VAL A 498 27.60 -18.97 -12.54
C VAL A 498 28.70 -19.93 -12.98
N ALA A 499 29.98 -19.55 -12.84
CA ALA A 499 31.10 -20.40 -13.21
C ALA A 499 31.13 -21.71 -12.40
N LYS A 500 30.90 -21.64 -11.07
CA LYS A 500 30.80 -22.82 -10.19
C LYS A 500 29.65 -23.76 -10.61
N LEU A 501 28.49 -23.21 -10.96
CA LEU A 501 27.32 -23.98 -11.41
C LEU A 501 27.56 -24.63 -12.77
N GLU A 502 28.13 -23.89 -13.73
CA GLU A 502 28.44 -24.41 -15.07
C GLU A 502 29.55 -25.49 -15.03
N GLU A 503 30.54 -25.38 -14.13
CA GLU A 503 31.56 -26.42 -13.92
C GLU A 503 30.94 -27.73 -13.37
N ASN A 504 29.92 -27.63 -12.51
CA ASN A 504 29.25 -28.79 -11.91
C ASN A 504 28.04 -29.30 -12.73
N LYS A 505 27.75 -28.71 -13.89
CA LYS A 505 26.54 -29.00 -14.69
C LYS A 505 26.36 -30.47 -15.03
N MET A 506 27.45 -31.18 -15.35
CA MET A 506 27.43 -32.62 -15.64
C MET A 506 26.93 -33.49 -14.47
N ASN A 507 27.15 -33.01 -13.23
CA ASN A 507 26.76 -33.70 -12.00
C ASN A 507 25.44 -33.18 -11.43
N MET A 508 24.79 -32.23 -12.09
CA MET A 508 23.57 -31.57 -11.63
C MET A 508 22.50 -31.52 -12.74
N PRO A 509 22.08 -32.68 -13.31
CA PRO A 509 21.03 -32.72 -14.32
C PRO A 509 19.74 -32.09 -13.78
N GLY A 510 19.04 -31.33 -14.63
CA GLY A 510 17.84 -30.57 -14.24
C GLY A 510 18.09 -29.20 -13.61
N ILE A 511 19.35 -28.79 -13.42
CA ILE A 511 19.73 -27.43 -12.99
C ILE A 511 20.34 -26.69 -14.18
N ASP A 512 19.81 -25.50 -14.49
CA ASP A 512 20.32 -24.68 -15.59
C ASP A 512 20.50 -23.22 -15.14
N VAL A 513 21.38 -22.51 -15.84
CA VAL A 513 21.57 -21.06 -15.68
C VAL A 513 21.12 -20.38 -16.95
N SER A 514 20.09 -19.55 -16.82
CA SER A 514 19.53 -18.78 -17.93
C SER A 514 19.78 -17.29 -17.73
N ILE A 515 19.75 -16.53 -18.83
CA ILE A 515 19.78 -15.06 -18.79
C ILE A 515 18.35 -14.58 -18.98
N GLU A 516 17.75 -14.05 -17.92
CA GLU A 516 16.38 -13.52 -17.92
C GLU A 516 16.40 -11.98 -17.84
N PRO A 517 15.49 -11.29 -18.55
CA PRO A 517 15.32 -9.86 -18.37
C PRO A 517 14.57 -9.59 -17.06
N ILE A 518 15.23 -8.94 -16.10
CA ILE A 518 14.62 -8.53 -14.83
C ILE A 518 14.28 -7.05 -14.89
N ARG A 519 13.13 -6.67 -14.33
CA ARG A 519 12.75 -5.26 -14.21
C ARG A 519 13.80 -4.50 -13.41
N TYR A 520 14.13 -3.29 -13.85
CA TYR A 520 15.14 -2.48 -13.17
C TYR A 520 14.72 -1.01 -13.16
N TYR A 521 14.82 -0.39 -12.00
CA TYR A 521 14.49 1.02 -11.76
C TYR A 521 15.80 1.79 -11.50
N PRO A 522 16.40 2.40 -12.54
CA PRO A 522 17.74 3.00 -12.45
C PRO A 522 17.83 4.18 -11.48
N MET A 523 16.72 4.83 -11.16
CA MET A 523 16.66 5.95 -10.22
C MET A 523 16.27 5.53 -8.79
N GLY A 524 16.32 4.23 -8.48
CA GLY A 524 16.03 3.71 -7.14
C GLY A 524 14.61 4.03 -6.69
N ASN A 525 14.48 4.75 -5.58
CA ASN A 525 13.21 5.14 -4.96
C ASN A 525 12.46 6.27 -5.70
N THR A 526 13.08 6.95 -6.66
CA THR A 526 12.46 8.08 -7.33
C THR A 526 11.21 7.69 -8.12
N ALA A 527 10.13 8.45 -7.91
CA ALA A 527 8.81 8.25 -8.50
C ALA A 527 8.14 6.92 -8.13
N ALA A 528 8.55 6.24 -7.05
CA ALA A 528 8.07 4.91 -6.68
C ALA A 528 6.53 4.79 -6.64
N HIS A 529 5.82 5.78 -6.08
CA HIS A 529 4.35 5.74 -6.02
C HIS A 529 3.64 6.01 -7.35
N ILE A 530 4.33 6.59 -8.33
CA ILE A 530 3.81 6.78 -9.70
C ILE A 530 4.09 5.52 -10.51
N LEU A 531 5.33 5.04 -10.48
CA LEU A 531 5.77 3.83 -11.18
C LEU A 531 5.01 2.60 -10.68
N GLY A 532 4.89 2.49 -9.35
CA GLY A 532 4.42 1.29 -8.68
C GLY A 532 5.47 0.20 -8.67
N TYR A 533 5.08 -0.95 -8.13
CA TYR A 533 5.96 -2.11 -7.98
C TYR A 533 5.35 -3.37 -8.59
N LEU A 534 6.19 -4.40 -8.76
CA LEU A 534 5.79 -5.68 -9.29
C LEU A 534 5.51 -6.71 -8.20
N GLY A 535 4.83 -7.81 -8.51
CA GLY A 535 4.67 -8.90 -7.57
C GLY A 535 4.06 -10.13 -8.20
N LYS A 536 4.19 -11.27 -7.50
CA LYS A 536 3.60 -12.53 -7.94
C LYS A 536 2.08 -12.47 -7.93
N ILE A 537 1.45 -13.16 -8.88
CA ILE A 537 0.00 -13.39 -8.87
C ILE A 537 -0.34 -14.19 -7.61
N SER A 538 -1.10 -13.60 -6.69
CA SER A 538 -1.39 -14.21 -5.39
C SER A 538 -2.84 -14.03 -4.95
N GLN A 539 -3.52 -12.99 -5.42
CA GLN A 539 -4.91 -12.75 -5.04
C GLN A 539 -5.87 -13.58 -5.90
N PRO A 540 -6.99 -14.09 -5.35
CA PRO A 540 -7.96 -14.87 -6.13
C PRO A 540 -8.47 -14.16 -7.39
N HIS A 541 -8.67 -12.83 -7.33
CA HIS A 541 -9.09 -12.05 -8.49
C HIS A 541 -7.98 -11.94 -9.54
N GLU A 542 -6.70 -11.83 -9.12
CA GLU A 542 -5.55 -11.83 -10.03
C GLU A 542 -5.36 -13.19 -10.69
N ILE A 543 -5.54 -14.30 -9.96
CA ILE A 543 -5.46 -15.66 -10.52
C ILE A 543 -6.51 -15.82 -11.61
N LYS A 544 -7.76 -15.44 -11.32
CA LYS A 544 -8.83 -15.49 -12.31
C LYS A 544 -8.50 -14.63 -13.54
N GLN A 545 -8.15 -13.36 -13.33
CA GLN A 545 -7.88 -12.42 -14.43
C GLN A 545 -6.63 -12.80 -15.24
N TYR A 546 -5.50 -13.01 -14.58
CA TYR A 546 -4.22 -13.20 -15.25
C TYR A 546 -3.99 -14.65 -15.67
N VAL A 547 -4.24 -15.63 -14.79
CA VAL A 547 -3.94 -17.05 -15.08
C VAL A 547 -5.07 -17.72 -15.85
N GLU A 548 -6.32 -17.57 -15.43
CA GLU A 548 -7.44 -18.28 -16.05
C GLU A 548 -7.88 -17.61 -17.36
N GLU A 549 -8.09 -16.29 -17.35
CA GLU A 549 -8.58 -15.53 -18.50
C GLU A 549 -7.44 -15.17 -19.47
N LYS A 550 -6.38 -14.52 -18.98
CA LYS A 550 -5.26 -14.02 -19.81
C LYS A 550 -4.13 -15.02 -20.04
N LYS A 551 -4.19 -16.22 -19.44
CA LYS A 551 -3.22 -17.32 -19.62
C LYS A 551 -1.78 -16.99 -19.23
N TYR A 552 -1.57 -16.09 -18.28
CA TYR A 552 -0.27 -15.87 -17.65
C TYR A 552 0.20 -17.14 -16.92
N SER A 553 1.52 -17.26 -16.74
CA SER A 553 2.06 -18.26 -15.81
C SER A 553 1.61 -17.90 -14.38
N PRO A 554 1.17 -18.87 -13.54
CA PRO A 554 0.90 -18.63 -12.13
C PRO A 554 2.07 -18.02 -11.37
N ASN A 555 3.30 -18.30 -11.82
CA ASN A 555 4.52 -17.78 -11.22
C ASN A 555 4.96 -16.43 -11.83
N ALA A 556 4.16 -15.85 -12.74
CA ALA A 556 4.49 -14.58 -13.36
C ALA A 556 4.46 -13.43 -12.36
N ILE A 557 5.41 -12.51 -12.54
CA ILE A 557 5.47 -11.24 -11.84
C ILE A 557 4.74 -10.19 -12.70
N ILE A 558 3.75 -9.54 -12.11
CA ILE A 558 2.89 -8.52 -12.75
C ILE A 558 2.97 -7.20 -11.99
N GLY A 559 2.60 -6.09 -12.63
CA GLY A 559 2.39 -4.81 -11.94
C GLY A 559 1.31 -4.92 -10.87
N LYS A 560 1.60 -4.41 -9.67
CA LYS A 560 0.69 -4.44 -8.50
C LYS A 560 0.08 -3.09 -8.18
N THR A 561 0.81 -2.01 -8.46
CA THR A 561 0.39 -0.64 -8.19
C THR A 561 0.89 0.29 -9.30
N GLY A 562 0.45 1.55 -9.25
CA GLY A 562 0.95 2.61 -10.12
C GLY A 562 0.73 2.34 -11.61
N VAL A 563 1.59 2.91 -12.44
CA VAL A 563 1.52 2.72 -13.90
C VAL A 563 1.93 1.32 -14.35
N GLU A 564 2.73 0.59 -13.56
CA GLU A 564 3.05 -0.82 -13.82
C GLU A 564 1.80 -1.69 -13.82
N GLU A 565 0.89 -1.49 -12.86
CA GLU A 565 -0.39 -2.20 -12.80
C GLU A 565 -1.34 -1.72 -13.89
N LYS A 566 -1.55 -0.41 -13.98
CA LYS A 566 -2.50 0.18 -14.94
C LYS A 566 -2.21 -0.25 -16.38
N PHE A 567 -0.92 -0.31 -16.75
CA PHE A 567 -0.48 -0.61 -18.11
C PHE A 567 0.18 -1.99 -18.25
N GLU A 568 -0.06 -2.92 -17.32
CA GLU A 568 0.50 -4.29 -17.32
C GLU A 568 0.39 -4.97 -18.70
N GLU A 569 -0.79 -4.89 -19.33
CA GLU A 569 -1.03 -5.51 -20.64
C GLU A 569 -0.20 -4.90 -21.77
N LYS A 570 0.11 -3.59 -21.68
CA LYS A 570 0.96 -2.91 -22.65
C LYS A 570 2.43 -3.19 -22.36
N LEU A 571 2.81 -3.31 -21.08
CA LEU A 571 4.18 -3.45 -20.62
C LEU A 571 4.71 -4.89 -20.67
N LYS A 572 3.91 -5.95 -20.43
CA LYS A 572 4.42 -7.34 -20.31
C LYS A 572 5.17 -7.89 -21.52
N GLY A 573 4.82 -7.45 -22.73
CA GLY A 573 5.31 -8.04 -23.98
C GLY A 573 4.69 -9.42 -24.28
N LYS A 574 5.21 -10.09 -25.30
CA LYS A 574 4.79 -11.44 -25.71
C LYS A 574 5.98 -12.38 -25.67
N ASP A 575 5.91 -13.38 -24.79
CA ASP A 575 6.97 -14.36 -24.60
C ASP A 575 7.27 -15.14 -25.90
N GLY A 576 8.53 -15.50 -26.07
CA GLY A 576 9.03 -16.30 -27.19
C GLY A 576 8.97 -17.79 -26.88
N ILE A 577 9.19 -18.62 -27.90
CA ILE A 577 9.19 -20.09 -27.78
C ILE A 577 10.42 -20.64 -28.50
N LYS A 578 11.27 -21.38 -27.77
CA LYS A 578 12.37 -22.17 -28.33
C LYS A 578 11.97 -23.64 -28.34
N LYS A 579 11.89 -24.24 -29.53
CA LYS A 579 11.82 -25.70 -29.72
C LYS A 579 13.23 -26.25 -29.71
N VAL A 580 13.59 -26.99 -28.68
CA VAL A 580 14.90 -27.59 -28.52
C VAL A 580 14.81 -29.11 -28.59
N GLU A 581 15.78 -29.72 -29.26
CA GLU A 581 16.02 -31.15 -29.23
C GLU A 581 16.93 -31.46 -28.05
N VAL A 582 16.51 -32.37 -27.17
CA VAL A 582 17.23 -32.71 -25.94
C VAL A 582 17.81 -34.13 -26.00
N ASP A 583 18.94 -34.34 -25.34
CA ASP A 583 19.52 -35.68 -25.15
C ASP A 583 18.79 -36.47 -24.05
N VAL A 584 19.28 -37.67 -23.73
CA VAL A 584 18.72 -38.53 -22.67
C VAL A 584 18.87 -37.94 -21.27
N MET A 585 19.76 -36.97 -21.08
CA MET A 585 20.03 -36.25 -19.82
C MET A 585 19.30 -34.91 -19.76
N GLY A 586 18.61 -34.49 -20.84
CA GLY A 586 17.87 -33.22 -20.92
C GLY A 586 18.64 -32.06 -21.54
N ASN A 587 19.94 -32.24 -21.83
CA ASN A 587 20.75 -31.16 -22.39
C ASN A 587 20.24 -30.79 -23.79
N THR A 588 20.13 -29.48 -24.05
CA THR A 588 19.80 -28.98 -25.38
C THR A 588 20.91 -29.35 -26.37
N ILE A 589 20.63 -30.29 -27.26
CA ILE A 589 21.52 -30.64 -28.38
C ILE A 589 21.41 -29.56 -29.46
N LYS A 590 20.17 -29.17 -29.80
CA LYS A 590 19.91 -28.32 -30.97
C LYS A 590 18.61 -27.55 -30.85
N VAL A 591 18.62 -26.27 -31.20
CA VAL A 591 17.40 -25.48 -31.42
C VAL A 591 16.80 -25.87 -32.78
N VAL A 592 15.62 -26.50 -32.77
CA VAL A 592 14.87 -26.92 -33.96
C VAL A 592 14.14 -25.73 -34.59
N ASN A 593 13.54 -24.89 -33.75
CA ASN A 593 12.81 -23.70 -34.19
C ASN A 593 12.78 -22.68 -33.04
N GLU A 594 12.84 -21.39 -33.34
CA GLU A 594 12.76 -20.32 -32.34
C GLU A 594 11.83 -19.22 -32.84
N LYS A 595 10.83 -18.90 -32.02
CA LYS A 595 10.06 -17.67 -32.12
C LYS A 595 10.58 -16.73 -31.05
N LYS A 596 11.27 -15.66 -31.46
CA LYS A 596 11.82 -14.68 -30.52
C LYS A 596 10.71 -13.98 -29.72
N PRO A 597 10.97 -13.63 -28.45
CA PRO A 597 10.06 -12.80 -27.67
C PRO A 597 9.89 -11.42 -28.32
N ILE A 598 8.71 -10.83 -28.15
CA ILE A 598 8.41 -9.46 -28.60
C ILE A 598 8.28 -8.60 -27.34
N PRO A 599 9.12 -7.56 -27.17
CA PRO A 599 9.05 -6.71 -25.99
C PRO A 599 7.72 -5.96 -25.86
N GLY A 600 7.42 -5.51 -24.65
CA GLY A 600 6.28 -4.65 -24.35
C GLY A 600 6.36 -3.27 -25.01
N SER A 601 5.23 -2.56 -25.01
CA SER A 601 5.13 -1.17 -25.48
C SER A 601 5.77 -0.21 -24.49
N ASN A 602 6.44 0.83 -24.99
CA ASN A 602 7.09 1.83 -24.16
C ASN A 602 6.09 2.90 -23.71
N LEU A 603 6.12 3.25 -22.44
CA LEU A 603 5.28 4.26 -21.80
C LEU A 603 6.10 5.53 -21.54
N TYR A 604 5.60 6.67 -21.97
CA TYR A 604 6.17 7.98 -21.68
C TYR A 604 5.24 8.70 -20.71
N LEU A 605 5.80 9.10 -19.57
CA LEU A 605 5.11 9.82 -18.52
C LEU A 605 5.26 11.33 -18.72
N THR A 606 4.35 12.09 -18.13
CA THR A 606 4.42 13.55 -18.08
C THR A 606 5.45 14.08 -17.07
N LEU A 607 5.91 13.19 -16.19
CA LEU A 607 6.86 13.45 -15.13
C LEU A 607 8.15 14.06 -15.66
N ASP A 608 8.73 15.02 -14.93
CA ASP A 608 10.13 15.40 -15.07
C ASP A 608 10.94 14.73 -13.95
N SER A 609 11.82 13.79 -14.31
CA SER A 609 12.52 12.97 -13.33
C SER A 609 13.50 13.75 -12.44
N GLN A 610 14.06 14.86 -12.95
CA GLN A 610 14.95 15.72 -12.16
C GLN A 610 14.13 16.57 -11.18
N LEU A 611 13.00 17.12 -11.62
CA LEU A 611 12.09 17.85 -10.75
C LEU A 611 11.51 16.94 -9.66
N GLN A 612 11.12 15.70 -10.02
CA GLN A 612 10.65 14.69 -9.08
C GLN A 612 11.69 14.44 -7.99
N LYS A 613 12.96 14.21 -8.37
CA LYS A 613 14.03 13.98 -7.41
C LYS A 613 14.23 15.16 -6.47
N VAL A 614 14.21 16.40 -7.01
CA VAL A 614 14.27 17.61 -6.19
C VAL A 614 13.08 17.71 -5.24
N ALA A 615 11.87 17.34 -5.68
CA ALA A 615 10.69 17.34 -4.82
C ALA A 615 10.81 16.33 -3.66
N GLU A 616 11.32 15.13 -3.92
CA GLU A 616 11.59 14.09 -2.91
C GLU A 616 12.68 14.54 -1.92
N ASP A 617 13.84 14.96 -2.43
CA ASP A 617 15.00 15.34 -1.60
C ASP A 617 14.67 16.57 -0.73
N THR A 618 13.93 17.55 -1.29
CA THR A 618 13.52 18.74 -0.52
C THR A 618 12.45 18.43 0.51
N LEU A 619 11.56 17.46 0.26
CA LEU A 619 10.57 16.97 1.21
C LEU A 619 11.25 16.29 2.40
N GLU A 620 12.15 15.33 2.15
CA GLU A 620 12.94 14.66 3.18
C GLU A 620 13.73 15.67 4.02
N ARG A 621 14.50 16.54 3.35
CA ARG A 621 15.33 17.57 3.99
C ARG A 621 14.50 18.50 4.88
N THR A 622 13.31 18.87 4.44
CA THR A 622 12.43 19.75 5.23
C THR A 622 11.89 19.03 6.46
N LEU A 623 11.41 17.79 6.32
CA LEU A 623 10.94 17.00 7.46
C LEU A 623 12.07 16.76 8.47
N ALA A 624 13.28 16.42 8.01
CA ALA A 624 14.45 16.28 8.87
C ALA A 624 14.82 17.59 9.59
N GLY A 625 14.79 18.73 8.89
CA GLY A 625 15.02 20.04 9.48
C GLY A 625 13.96 20.42 10.52
N ILE A 626 12.69 20.13 10.25
CA ILE A 626 11.58 20.39 11.18
C ILE A 626 11.71 19.54 12.45
N ARG A 627 12.04 18.24 12.32
CA ARG A 627 12.24 17.32 13.45
C ARG A 627 13.39 17.71 14.36
N SER A 628 14.46 18.26 13.78
CA SER A 628 15.64 18.72 14.53
C SER A 628 15.53 20.17 15.03
N GLY A 629 14.55 20.94 14.55
CA GLY A 629 14.50 22.39 14.77
C GLY A 629 15.66 23.14 14.09
N GLY A 630 16.18 22.57 13.01
CA GLY A 630 17.33 23.06 12.25
C GLY A 630 16.99 24.20 11.29
N THR A 631 17.90 24.42 10.33
CA THR A 631 17.76 25.41 9.27
C THR A 631 17.69 24.69 7.93
N TYR A 632 16.72 25.04 7.09
CA TYR A 632 16.67 24.66 5.69
C TYR A 632 17.62 25.57 4.91
N GLU A 633 18.66 24.98 4.33
CA GLU A 633 19.67 25.70 3.55
C GLU A 633 19.37 25.63 2.07
N SER A 634 19.49 26.77 1.38
CA SER A 634 19.18 26.88 -0.05
C SER A 634 19.82 28.12 -0.64
N GLU A 635 20.20 28.03 -1.92
CA GLU A 635 20.76 29.15 -2.69
C GLU A 635 19.81 30.35 -2.75
N TRP A 636 18.50 30.11 -2.65
CA TRP A 636 17.47 31.14 -2.69
C TRP A 636 17.14 31.73 -1.32
N GLY A 637 17.85 31.30 -0.27
CA GLY A 637 17.77 31.84 1.08
C GLY A 637 17.44 30.79 2.14
N ASN A 638 18.13 30.87 3.27
CA ASN A 638 17.97 29.95 4.39
C ASN A 638 16.68 30.22 5.18
N TYR A 639 16.09 29.17 5.74
CA TYR A 639 14.88 29.26 6.56
C TYR A 639 15.02 28.47 7.85
N LYS A 640 14.92 29.15 9.00
CA LYS A 640 15.02 28.51 10.32
C LYS A 640 13.66 28.00 10.81
N PHE A 641 13.58 26.72 11.20
CA PHE A 641 12.37 26.15 11.78
C PHE A 641 12.23 26.54 13.25
N GLY A 642 10.99 26.79 13.68
CA GLY A 642 10.65 27.10 15.08
C GLY A 642 10.27 25.87 15.88
N THR A 643 9.91 26.09 17.14
CA THR A 643 9.45 25.04 18.06
C THR A 643 7.93 24.99 18.17
N ASN A 644 7.40 23.86 18.62
CA ASN A 644 5.98 23.67 18.89
C ASN A 644 5.55 24.38 20.19
N LYS A 645 4.26 24.32 20.51
CA LYS A 645 3.67 24.93 21.73
C LYS A 645 4.27 24.38 23.03
N LYS A 646 4.96 23.23 22.99
CA LYS A 646 5.63 22.57 24.11
C LYS A 646 7.10 23.04 24.25
N GLY A 647 7.58 23.95 23.39
CA GLY A 647 8.94 24.49 23.44
C GLY A 647 10.00 23.58 22.84
N ARG A 648 9.63 22.53 22.09
CA ARG A 648 10.56 21.59 21.45
C ARG A 648 10.33 21.50 19.92
N PRO A 649 11.27 20.96 19.13
CA PRO A 649 11.04 20.68 17.72
C PRO A 649 9.85 19.74 17.45
N TYR A 650 9.36 19.74 16.22
CA TYR A 650 8.25 18.90 15.77
C TYR A 650 8.75 17.48 15.43
N ILE A 651 9.14 16.74 16.47
CA ILE A 651 9.78 15.41 16.33
C ILE A 651 8.94 14.37 15.57
N ASN A 652 7.62 14.55 15.53
CA ASN A 652 6.68 13.65 14.85
C ASN A 652 6.38 14.07 13.40
N ALA A 653 7.09 15.05 12.85
CA ALA A 653 7.00 15.44 11.44
C ALA A 653 7.74 14.43 10.55
N THR A 654 7.17 13.24 10.40
CA THR A 654 7.83 12.08 9.77
C THR A 654 7.28 11.73 8.39
N SER A 655 6.20 12.40 7.95
CA SER A 655 5.54 12.11 6.68
C SER A 655 4.90 13.35 6.05
N GLY A 656 4.76 13.31 4.72
CA GLY A 656 4.21 14.41 3.94
C GLY A 656 4.16 14.09 2.44
N ALA A 657 3.65 15.03 1.66
CA ALA A 657 3.61 14.92 0.21
C ALA A 657 3.72 16.29 -0.47
N VAL A 658 4.18 16.27 -1.71
CA VAL A 658 4.17 17.41 -2.62
C VAL A 658 3.70 17.00 -4.00
N VAL A 659 2.88 17.85 -4.61
CA VAL A 659 2.41 17.68 -5.99
C VAL A 659 2.72 18.95 -6.77
N ALA A 660 3.34 18.80 -7.93
CA ALA A 660 3.58 19.85 -8.90
C ALA A 660 2.87 19.51 -10.22
N LEU A 661 2.03 20.42 -10.68
CA LEU A 661 1.29 20.28 -11.94
C LEU A 661 1.71 21.38 -12.92
N ASP A 662 1.71 21.04 -14.20
CA ASP A 662 1.68 22.03 -15.28
C ASP A 662 0.31 22.73 -15.27
N VAL A 663 0.35 24.05 -15.15
CA VAL A 663 -0.84 24.90 -14.99
C VAL A 663 -1.70 24.91 -16.25
N LYS A 664 -1.08 24.75 -17.42
CA LYS A 664 -1.74 24.88 -18.72
C LYS A 664 -2.31 23.55 -19.21
N THR A 665 -1.73 22.43 -18.81
CA THR A 665 -2.10 21.09 -19.32
C THR A 665 -2.69 20.15 -18.28
N GLY A 666 -2.45 20.38 -16.98
CA GLY A 666 -2.82 19.42 -15.92
C GLY A 666 -1.88 18.23 -15.82
N GLU A 667 -0.78 18.23 -16.57
CA GLU A 667 0.26 17.20 -16.50
C GLU A 667 0.91 17.17 -15.12
N VAL A 668 1.10 15.98 -14.56
CA VAL A 668 1.84 15.79 -13.32
C VAL A 668 3.33 15.90 -13.63
N LEU A 669 3.97 16.95 -13.13
CA LEU A 669 5.40 17.21 -13.30
C LEU A 669 6.22 16.55 -12.19
N ALA A 670 5.69 16.54 -10.97
CA ALA A 670 6.21 15.80 -9.83
C ALA A 670 5.07 15.43 -8.86
N LEU A 671 5.15 14.25 -8.26
CA LEU A 671 4.26 13.74 -7.21
C LEU A 671 5.12 12.92 -6.25
N ALA A 672 5.55 13.55 -5.17
CA ALA A 672 6.45 12.95 -4.18
C ALA A 672 5.72 12.71 -2.85
N ASN A 673 6.02 11.58 -2.24
CA ASN A 673 5.54 11.21 -0.91
C ASN A 673 6.76 10.88 -0.05
N TYR A 674 6.65 11.14 1.25
CA TYR A 674 7.65 10.69 2.21
C TYR A 674 6.97 10.03 3.43
N PRO A 675 7.45 8.87 3.90
CA PRO A 675 8.56 8.09 3.33
C PRO A 675 8.20 7.46 1.97
N ASP A 676 9.23 7.15 1.18
CA ASP A 676 9.15 6.40 -0.09
C ASP A 676 9.71 4.97 0.06
N TYR A 677 9.82 4.23 -1.04
CA TYR A 677 10.36 2.87 -1.09
C TYR A 677 11.08 2.64 -2.42
N ASP A 678 11.97 1.64 -2.48
CA ASP A 678 12.63 1.24 -3.71
C ASP A 678 11.83 0.13 -4.43
N PRO A 679 11.30 0.37 -5.64
CA PRO A 679 10.60 -0.65 -6.42
C PRO A 679 11.48 -1.82 -6.87
N ASN A 680 12.83 -1.68 -6.85
CA ASN A 680 13.74 -2.78 -7.18
C ASN A 680 13.61 -3.96 -6.21
N LEU A 681 13.22 -3.72 -4.95
CA LEU A 681 12.96 -4.75 -3.94
C LEU A 681 11.87 -5.74 -4.38
N PHE A 682 11.04 -5.36 -5.35
CA PHE A 682 9.91 -6.13 -5.83
C PHE A 682 10.16 -6.82 -7.18
N ALA A 683 11.23 -6.45 -7.88
CA ALA A 683 11.46 -6.86 -9.27
C ALA A 683 11.56 -8.39 -9.46
N THR A 684 12.05 -9.09 -8.44
CA THR A 684 12.24 -10.56 -8.42
C THR A 684 11.38 -11.26 -7.36
N GLY A 685 10.46 -10.53 -6.72
CA GLY A 685 9.84 -10.91 -5.46
C GLY A 685 10.60 -10.33 -4.26
N ILE A 686 9.85 -9.84 -3.28
CA ILE A 686 10.38 -9.16 -2.10
C ILE A 686 10.67 -10.14 -0.96
N SER A 687 11.76 -9.92 -0.24
CA SER A 687 12.10 -10.67 0.97
C SER A 687 11.12 -10.38 2.10
N SER A 688 11.00 -11.29 3.07
CA SER A 688 10.15 -11.07 4.25
C SER A 688 10.64 -9.88 5.08
N ALA A 689 11.96 -9.71 5.20
CA ALA A 689 12.60 -8.60 5.89
C ALA A 689 12.30 -7.24 5.26
N ASP A 690 12.47 -7.13 3.93
CA ASP A 690 12.20 -5.89 3.20
C ASP A 690 10.71 -5.58 3.22
N TRP A 691 9.84 -6.58 3.03
CA TRP A 691 8.39 -6.39 3.13
C TRP A 691 8.00 -5.84 4.51
N ALA A 692 8.53 -6.38 5.60
CA ALA A 692 8.26 -5.90 6.95
C ALA A 692 8.72 -4.44 7.17
N SER A 693 9.81 -4.00 6.54
CA SER A 693 10.32 -2.63 6.66
C SER A 693 9.39 -1.56 6.06
N LEU A 694 8.44 -1.97 5.22
CA LEU A 694 7.49 -1.08 4.55
C LEU A 694 6.23 -0.80 5.37
N PHE A 695 6.13 -1.39 6.57
CA PHE A 695 5.03 -1.19 7.51
C PHE A 695 5.51 -0.39 8.73
N PRO A 696 4.61 0.38 9.37
CA PRO A 696 4.99 1.15 10.55
C PRO A 696 5.36 0.22 11.71
N GLU A 697 6.34 0.63 12.53
CA GLU A 697 6.73 -0.10 13.74
C GLU A 697 5.55 -0.25 14.72
N ASN A 698 4.65 0.74 14.78
CA ASN A 698 3.45 0.69 15.62
C ASN A 698 2.21 1.04 14.81
N GLU A 699 1.32 0.07 14.60
CA GLU A 699 0.08 0.24 13.84
C GLU A 699 -0.96 1.16 14.52
N GLU A 700 -0.87 1.35 15.84
CA GLU A 700 -1.78 2.25 16.58
C GLU A 700 -1.50 3.73 16.29
N ASP A 701 -0.29 4.08 15.82
CA ASP A 701 -0.02 5.43 15.35
C ASP A 701 -0.61 5.63 13.94
N LEU A 702 -1.73 6.34 13.92
CA LEU A 702 -2.49 6.64 12.70
C LEU A 702 -1.72 7.52 11.72
N LEU A 703 -0.71 8.26 12.17
CA LEU A 703 0.14 9.14 11.35
C LEU A 703 1.56 8.59 11.17
N ALA A 704 1.80 7.33 11.57
CA ALA A 704 3.09 6.69 11.41
C ALA A 704 3.56 6.69 9.94
N PRO A 705 4.87 6.70 9.71
CA PRO A 705 5.43 6.59 8.35
C PRO A 705 4.98 5.30 7.68
N ARG A 706 4.43 5.40 6.47
CA ARG A 706 3.94 4.25 5.68
C ARG A 706 4.50 4.34 4.26
N PRO A 707 5.68 3.75 3.98
CA PRO A 707 6.34 3.81 2.66
C PRO A 707 5.44 3.50 1.47
N LEU A 708 4.59 2.48 1.55
CA LEU A 708 3.69 2.08 0.45
C LEU A 708 2.46 2.99 0.27
N TYR A 709 2.20 3.91 1.20
CA TYR A 709 0.98 4.73 1.18
C TYR A 709 1.17 6.01 0.36
N ASN A 710 0.34 6.20 -0.66
CA ASN A 710 0.42 7.36 -1.56
C ASN A 710 -0.40 8.54 -0.98
N ILE A 711 0.23 9.29 -0.08
CA ILE A 711 -0.36 10.45 0.61
C ILE A 711 -0.95 11.46 -0.39
N ALA A 712 -0.24 11.72 -1.50
CA ALA A 712 -0.60 12.72 -2.49
C ALA A 712 -2.00 12.51 -3.12
N ILE A 713 -2.43 11.26 -3.28
CA ILE A 713 -3.72 10.92 -3.91
C ILE A 713 -4.72 10.27 -2.95
N GLN A 714 -4.27 9.70 -1.83
CA GLN A 714 -5.15 8.94 -0.92
C GLN A 714 -5.57 9.73 0.32
N THR A 715 -4.82 10.75 0.74
CA THR A 715 -5.06 11.43 2.03
C THR A 715 -5.83 12.72 1.87
N ALA A 716 -7.14 12.65 2.11
CA ALA A 716 -7.99 13.84 2.16
C ALA A 716 -8.09 14.38 3.59
N ILE A 717 -7.57 15.60 3.81
CA ILE A 717 -7.56 16.24 5.14
C ILE A 717 -7.83 17.75 5.03
N GLN A 718 -8.03 18.40 6.17
CA GLN A 718 -8.29 19.84 6.23
C GLN A 718 -7.14 20.63 5.57
N PRO A 719 -7.43 21.51 4.60
CA PRO A 719 -6.42 22.35 3.92
C PRO A 719 -5.99 23.57 4.75
N GLY A 720 -6.79 23.95 5.76
CA GLY A 720 -6.61 25.18 6.51
C GLY A 720 -6.71 26.42 5.59
N SER A 721 -5.91 27.44 5.89
CA SER A 721 -6.04 28.76 5.24
C SER A 721 -5.74 28.79 3.72
N THR A 722 -5.26 27.70 3.10
CA THR A 722 -5.15 27.56 1.64
C THR A 722 -6.53 27.46 0.95
N TYR A 723 -7.61 27.33 1.72
CA TYR A 723 -8.99 27.30 1.22
C TYR A 723 -9.67 28.68 1.11
N LYS A 724 -9.17 29.70 1.81
CA LYS A 724 -9.75 31.07 1.86
C LYS A 724 -9.94 31.76 0.50
N MET A 725 -9.32 31.28 -0.57
CA MET A 725 -9.41 31.85 -1.90
C MET A 725 -10.73 31.44 -2.54
N ILE A 726 -11.22 30.21 -2.28
CA ILE A 726 -12.61 29.82 -2.59
C ILE A 726 -13.58 30.75 -1.88
N THR A 727 -13.44 30.93 -0.56
CA THR A 727 -14.36 31.80 0.20
C THR A 727 -14.29 33.26 -0.25
N GLY A 728 -13.09 33.77 -0.56
CA GLY A 728 -12.89 35.11 -1.10
C GLY A 728 -13.54 35.28 -2.47
N LEU A 729 -13.32 34.33 -3.38
CA LEU A 729 -13.90 34.33 -4.72
C LEU A 729 -15.43 34.26 -4.66
N THR A 730 -15.99 33.40 -3.79
CA THR A 730 -17.44 33.35 -3.55
C THR A 730 -17.98 34.69 -3.05
N ALA A 731 -17.26 35.39 -2.19
CA ALA A 731 -17.68 36.70 -1.70
C ALA A 731 -17.71 37.76 -2.83
N LEU A 732 -16.69 37.76 -3.71
CA LEU A 732 -16.65 38.62 -4.90
C LEU A 732 -17.83 38.35 -5.84
N GLU A 733 -18.10 37.08 -6.14
CA GLU A 733 -19.22 36.62 -6.97
C GLU A 733 -20.60 36.96 -6.37
N LYS A 734 -20.66 37.20 -5.05
CA LYS A 734 -21.84 37.68 -4.31
C LYS A 734 -21.94 39.21 -4.24
N GLY A 735 -20.99 39.94 -4.82
CA GLY A 735 -20.99 41.40 -4.94
C GLY A 735 -20.16 42.13 -3.88
N LEU A 736 -19.28 41.44 -3.15
CA LEU A 736 -18.32 42.11 -2.28
C LEU A 736 -17.30 42.89 -3.12
N SER A 737 -17.10 44.18 -2.82
CA SER A 737 -15.97 44.90 -3.40
C SER A 737 -14.65 44.40 -2.77
N PRO A 738 -13.61 44.09 -3.57
CA PRO A 738 -12.33 43.62 -3.03
C PRO A 738 -11.64 44.65 -2.12
N THR A 739 -11.96 45.93 -2.28
CA THR A 739 -11.44 47.05 -1.47
C THR A 739 -12.29 47.36 -0.24
N LYS A 740 -13.44 46.69 -0.05
CA LYS A 740 -14.29 46.87 1.14
C LYS A 740 -13.50 46.43 2.38
N THR A 741 -13.25 47.40 3.26
CA THR A 741 -12.52 47.20 4.50
C THR A 741 -13.44 46.70 5.62
N ILE A 742 -12.97 45.71 6.37
CA ILE A 742 -13.58 45.17 7.59
C ILE A 742 -12.53 45.28 8.70
N ARG A 743 -12.88 45.91 9.82
CA ARG A 743 -11.97 45.99 10.96
C ARG A 743 -11.98 44.68 11.77
N ASP A 744 -10.85 43.99 11.77
CA ASP A 744 -10.55 42.84 12.64
C ASP A 744 -10.53 43.29 14.10
N MET A 745 -11.40 42.68 14.91
CA MET A 745 -11.52 42.94 16.35
C MET A 745 -11.04 41.75 17.18
N GLY A 746 -10.26 40.84 16.59
CA GLY A 746 -9.57 39.73 17.23
C GLY A 746 -10.35 38.42 17.19
N TYR A 747 -11.61 38.41 17.60
CA TYR A 747 -12.40 37.19 17.68
C TYR A 747 -13.91 37.43 17.52
N VAL A 748 -14.61 36.37 17.10
CA VAL A 748 -16.07 36.32 16.97
C VAL A 748 -16.66 35.47 18.09
N GLU A 749 -17.76 35.93 18.69
CA GLU A 749 -18.53 35.18 19.68
C GLU A 749 -19.74 34.54 19.00
N PHE A 750 -19.86 33.22 19.14
CA PHE A 750 -21.03 32.48 18.66
C PHE A 750 -21.46 31.46 19.71
N GLY A 751 -22.60 31.71 20.37
CA GLY A 751 -22.97 31.00 21.59
C GLY A 751 -21.90 31.15 22.67
N ASP A 752 -21.53 30.04 23.31
CA ASP A 752 -20.47 30.01 24.34
C ASP A 752 -19.06 29.86 23.76
N LYS A 753 -18.90 29.78 22.43
CA LYS A 753 -17.62 29.55 21.76
C LYS A 753 -17.04 30.85 21.17
N ARG A 754 -15.72 30.97 21.23
CA ARG A 754 -14.95 32.07 20.64
C ARG A 754 -14.12 31.58 19.46
N PHE A 755 -14.33 32.19 18.30
CA PHE A 755 -13.58 31.94 17.08
C PHE A 755 -12.57 33.07 16.86
N GLY A 756 -11.33 32.81 17.27
CA GLY A 756 -10.26 33.80 17.19
C GLY A 756 -9.56 33.83 15.83
N CYS A 757 -9.15 35.03 15.43
CA CYS A 757 -8.09 35.21 14.47
C CYS A 757 -6.78 34.60 15.01
N TRP A 758 -5.89 34.13 14.13
CA TRP A 758 -4.69 33.42 14.57
C TRP A 758 -3.77 34.32 15.42
N ILE A 759 -3.67 35.61 15.11
CA ILE A 759 -2.91 36.60 15.90
C ILE A 759 -3.53 36.82 17.29
N TRP A 760 -4.86 36.76 17.40
CA TRP A 760 -5.57 36.81 18.67
C TRP A 760 -5.30 35.56 19.50
N ASN A 761 -5.27 34.39 18.87
CA ASN A 761 -4.99 33.13 19.57
C ASN A 761 -3.55 33.05 20.08
N ASN A 762 -2.59 33.63 19.33
CA ASN A 762 -1.17 33.60 19.69
C ASN A 762 -0.79 34.68 20.71
N GLY A 763 -1.34 35.90 20.58
CA GLY A 763 -0.87 37.05 21.36
C GLY A 763 -1.95 38.07 21.72
N ARG A 764 -3.24 37.72 21.56
CA ARG A 764 -4.39 38.63 21.79
C ARG A 764 -4.35 39.92 20.95
N GLY A 765 -3.65 39.89 19.82
CA GLY A 765 -3.59 41.01 18.86
C GLY A 765 -4.74 41.02 17.84
N THR A 766 -4.73 41.99 16.94
CA THR A 766 -5.68 42.18 15.83
C THR A 766 -4.96 42.70 14.59
N HIS A 767 -5.42 42.39 13.37
CA HIS A 767 -4.84 42.97 12.15
C HIS A 767 -5.34 44.41 11.86
N GLY A 768 -6.44 44.83 12.48
CA GLY A 768 -7.01 46.15 12.24
C GLY A 768 -7.87 46.18 10.96
N PRO A 769 -7.91 47.29 10.21
CA PRO A 769 -8.71 47.40 8.99
C PRO A 769 -8.14 46.53 7.84
N GLU A 770 -8.91 45.55 7.39
CA GLU A 770 -8.53 44.58 6.36
C GLU A 770 -9.46 44.67 5.14
N ASN A 771 -8.92 44.76 3.92
CA ASN A 771 -9.68 44.46 2.70
C ASN A 771 -9.42 43.00 2.25
N LEU A 772 -9.97 42.55 1.11
CA LEU A 772 -9.79 41.16 0.67
C LEU A 772 -8.32 40.79 0.44
N TYR A 773 -7.55 41.69 -0.17
CA TYR A 773 -6.14 41.45 -0.47
C TYR A 773 -5.30 41.35 0.81
N ASP A 774 -5.53 42.25 1.77
CA ASP A 774 -4.87 42.25 3.07
C ASP A 774 -5.28 41.01 3.89
N ALA A 775 -6.56 40.63 3.85
CA ALA A 775 -7.07 39.46 4.57
C ALA A 775 -6.45 38.15 4.05
N LEU A 776 -6.18 38.06 2.74
CA LEU A 776 -5.44 36.94 2.15
C LEU A 776 -3.96 37.00 2.53
N ARG A 777 -3.32 38.18 2.46
CA ARG A 777 -1.92 38.45 2.86
C ARG A 777 -1.63 37.99 4.30
N ASP A 778 -2.45 38.46 5.23
CA ASP A 778 -2.28 38.25 6.68
C ASP A 778 -3.00 36.98 7.15
N SER A 779 -3.72 36.31 6.26
CA SER A 779 -4.52 35.14 6.57
C SER A 779 -5.54 35.42 7.69
N CYS A 780 -6.22 36.57 7.64
CA CYS A 780 -7.11 37.05 8.70
C CYS A 780 -8.41 36.22 8.79
N ASN A 781 -8.57 35.35 9.82
CA ASN A 781 -9.80 34.56 9.97
C ASN A 781 -11.03 35.44 10.21
N TYR A 782 -10.87 36.54 10.95
CA TYR A 782 -11.98 37.43 11.31
C TYR A 782 -12.69 38.01 10.09
N TYR A 783 -11.92 38.36 9.05
CA TYR A 783 -12.48 38.83 7.78
C TYR A 783 -13.39 37.76 7.15
N PHE A 784 -12.91 36.52 7.05
CA PHE A 784 -13.68 35.40 6.48
C PHE A 784 -14.89 34.98 7.34
N TYR A 785 -14.82 35.18 8.65
CA TYR A 785 -15.98 35.06 9.53
C TYR A 785 -17.01 36.17 9.28
N SER A 786 -16.55 37.40 9.00
CA SER A 786 -17.43 38.54 8.76
C SER A 786 -18.21 38.39 7.44
N VAL A 787 -17.56 37.89 6.37
CA VAL A 787 -18.23 37.64 5.08
C VAL A 787 -19.30 36.56 5.17
N THR A 788 -19.07 35.51 5.97
CA THR A 788 -20.06 34.45 6.19
C THR A 788 -21.19 34.86 7.12
N MET A 789 -20.94 35.81 8.04
CA MET A 789 -21.97 36.42 8.87
C MET A 789 -22.73 37.56 8.16
N GLY A 790 -22.22 38.04 7.02
CA GLY A 790 -22.78 39.15 6.23
C GLY A 790 -22.70 40.53 6.91
N LYS A 791 -21.97 40.62 8.02
CA LYS A 791 -21.78 41.82 8.83
C LYS A 791 -20.49 41.71 9.63
N ASN A 792 -19.94 42.84 10.05
CA ASN A 792 -18.92 42.85 11.08
C ASN A 792 -19.54 42.34 12.40
N PRO A 793 -19.07 41.23 12.97
CA PRO A 793 -19.72 40.60 14.13
C PRO A 793 -19.69 41.45 15.40
N ARG A 794 -18.75 42.39 15.52
CA ARG A 794 -18.57 43.22 16.72
C ARG A 794 -19.20 44.61 16.57
N THR A 795 -19.15 45.22 15.39
CA THR A 795 -19.75 46.56 15.17
C THR A 795 -21.18 46.49 14.66
N GLY A 796 -21.61 45.35 14.10
CA GLY A 796 -22.91 45.18 13.47
C GLY A 796 -23.03 45.79 12.08
N GLU A 797 -21.97 46.39 11.55
CA GLU A 797 -21.95 46.98 10.20
C GLU A 797 -22.24 45.91 9.13
N GLY A 798 -23.31 46.09 8.35
CA GLY A 798 -23.69 45.18 7.28
C GLY A 798 -22.75 45.26 6.07
N LEU A 799 -22.45 44.11 5.46
CA LEU A 799 -21.58 44.04 4.26
C LEU A 799 -22.36 44.12 2.94
N GLY A 800 -23.69 44.11 2.99
CA GLY A 800 -24.55 44.13 1.79
C GLY A 800 -24.66 42.78 1.07
N MET A 801 -23.85 41.81 1.48
CA MET A 801 -23.89 40.42 1.00
C MET A 801 -23.58 39.49 2.17
N LYS A 802 -23.90 38.20 2.01
CA LYS A 802 -23.56 37.12 2.94
C LYS A 802 -23.16 35.90 2.12
N VAL A 803 -22.07 35.26 2.51
CA VAL A 803 -21.65 33.97 1.96
C VAL A 803 -22.24 32.85 2.81
N ASP A 804 -23.16 32.09 2.24
CA ASP A 804 -23.75 30.91 2.89
C ASP A 804 -22.93 29.64 2.58
N ILE A 805 -23.22 28.55 3.29
CA ILE A 805 -22.47 27.30 3.09
C ILE A 805 -22.71 26.72 1.70
N GLU A 806 -23.93 26.84 1.19
CA GLU A 806 -24.32 26.39 -0.15
C GLU A 806 -23.48 27.09 -1.23
N ASP A 807 -23.23 28.40 -1.07
CA ASP A 807 -22.39 29.17 -2.00
C ASP A 807 -20.94 28.66 -2.02
N ILE A 808 -20.38 28.32 -0.84
CA ILE A 808 -19.02 27.78 -0.70
C ILE A 808 -18.94 26.37 -1.31
N VAL A 809 -19.95 25.55 -1.07
CA VAL A 809 -20.03 24.18 -1.59
C VAL A 809 -20.15 24.19 -3.11
N GLU A 810 -20.99 25.05 -3.69
CA GLU A 810 -21.10 25.19 -5.15
C GLU A 810 -19.77 25.63 -5.77
N MET A 811 -19.11 26.64 -5.21
CA MET A 811 -17.81 27.09 -5.69
C MET A 811 -16.75 25.98 -5.60
N SER A 812 -16.73 25.24 -4.49
CA SER A 812 -15.80 24.12 -4.31
C SER A 812 -15.98 23.02 -5.36
N LYS A 813 -17.24 22.69 -5.69
CA LYS A 813 -17.57 21.74 -6.76
C LYS A 813 -17.04 22.20 -8.12
N LYS A 814 -17.20 23.49 -8.45
CA LYS A 814 -16.67 24.07 -9.70
C LYS A 814 -15.14 23.90 -9.82
N PHE A 815 -14.41 24.01 -8.71
CA PHE A 815 -12.96 23.79 -8.65
C PHE A 815 -12.54 22.32 -8.51
N GLY A 816 -13.46 21.35 -8.67
CA GLY A 816 -13.14 19.92 -8.66
C GLY A 816 -12.89 19.31 -7.27
N LEU A 817 -13.14 20.06 -6.19
CA LEU A 817 -12.85 19.60 -4.82
C LEU A 817 -13.83 18.51 -4.31
N SER A 818 -14.95 18.30 -5.01
CA SER A 818 -15.92 17.24 -4.71
C SER A 818 -15.66 15.91 -5.45
N GLU A 819 -14.75 15.91 -6.42
CA GLU A 819 -14.53 14.79 -7.33
C GLU A 819 -13.05 14.39 -7.40
N LYS A 820 -12.80 13.21 -7.97
CA LYS A 820 -11.45 12.73 -8.28
C LYS A 820 -10.85 13.56 -9.41
N THR A 821 -9.55 13.81 -9.39
CA THR A 821 -8.85 14.57 -10.44
C THR A 821 -8.73 13.82 -11.76
N GLY A 822 -8.82 12.49 -11.72
CA GLY A 822 -8.86 11.64 -12.92
C GLY A 822 -7.49 11.09 -13.35
N ILE A 823 -6.49 11.16 -12.46
CA ILE A 823 -5.16 10.56 -12.65
C ILE A 823 -5.26 9.06 -12.98
N GLU A 824 -4.42 8.56 -13.89
CA GLU A 824 -4.46 7.18 -14.40
C GLU A 824 -3.85 6.12 -13.47
N ILE A 825 -4.00 6.27 -12.15
CA ILE A 825 -3.56 5.28 -11.15
C ILE A 825 -4.79 4.66 -10.49
N ASP A 826 -5.02 3.38 -10.77
CA ASP A 826 -6.18 2.64 -10.24
C ASP A 826 -5.88 2.01 -8.87
N ILE A 827 -4.62 1.61 -8.63
CA ILE A 827 -4.16 0.98 -7.40
C ILE A 827 -2.90 1.71 -6.87
N PRO A 828 -2.98 2.40 -5.71
CA PRO A 828 -4.20 2.69 -4.97
C PRO A 828 -5.10 3.68 -5.72
N ASN A 829 -6.41 3.53 -5.53
CA ASN A 829 -7.38 4.42 -6.16
C ASN A 829 -7.35 5.80 -5.48
N GLU A 830 -7.49 6.86 -6.27
CA GLU A 830 -7.56 8.23 -5.78
C GLU A 830 -8.75 8.41 -4.82
N SER A 831 -8.51 9.10 -3.70
CA SER A 831 -9.54 9.51 -2.74
C SER A 831 -10.11 10.88 -3.11
N SER A 832 -11.38 11.10 -2.81
CA SER A 832 -11.99 12.43 -2.80
C SER A 832 -12.60 12.67 -1.41
N GLY A 833 -12.07 13.61 -0.62
CA GLY A 833 -12.63 13.88 0.73
C GLY A 833 -14.04 14.48 0.70
N GLY A 834 -14.41 15.04 -0.45
CA GLY A 834 -15.72 15.62 -0.71
C GLY A 834 -15.84 17.03 -0.14
N VAL A 835 -16.97 17.66 -0.45
CA VAL A 835 -17.31 18.99 0.04
C VAL A 835 -18.09 18.90 1.35
N PRO A 836 -18.07 19.95 2.19
CA PRO A 836 -18.88 19.99 3.41
C PRO A 836 -20.36 19.72 3.13
N ASP A 837 -20.95 18.79 3.87
CA ASP A 837 -22.32 18.33 3.67
C ASP A 837 -23.05 18.19 5.03
N PRO A 838 -24.05 19.05 5.30
CA PRO A 838 -24.87 18.99 6.51
C PRO A 838 -25.51 17.62 6.78
N GLU A 839 -26.00 16.94 5.74
CA GLU A 839 -26.66 15.64 5.90
C GLU A 839 -25.64 14.57 6.28
N ARG A 840 -24.46 14.60 5.63
CA ARG A 840 -23.33 13.71 5.97
C ARG A 840 -22.88 13.93 7.41
N LYS A 841 -22.84 15.17 7.90
CA LYS A 841 -22.46 15.47 9.29
C LYS A 841 -23.42 14.84 10.30
N ILE A 842 -24.73 14.96 10.08
CA ILE A 842 -25.76 14.32 10.92
C ILE A 842 -25.59 12.79 10.88
N ALA A 843 -25.43 12.22 9.69
CA ALA A 843 -25.25 10.78 9.51
C ALA A 843 -24.00 10.24 10.23
N THR A 844 -22.86 10.93 10.10
CA THR A 844 -21.61 10.59 10.79
C THR A 844 -21.77 10.70 12.30
N THR A 845 -22.36 11.80 12.79
CA THR A 845 -22.58 12.02 14.23
C THR A 845 -23.46 10.92 14.83
N LYS A 846 -24.51 10.49 14.11
CA LYS A 846 -25.35 9.36 14.50
C LYS A 846 -24.56 8.05 14.54
N ALA A 847 -23.75 7.78 13.53
CA ALA A 847 -22.93 6.57 13.47
C ALA A 847 -21.92 6.52 14.62
N THR A 848 -21.26 7.64 14.93
CA THR A 848 -20.31 7.74 16.04
C THR A 848 -21.01 7.59 17.39
N LEU A 849 -22.11 8.32 17.63
CA LEU A 849 -22.91 8.20 18.85
C LEU A 849 -23.37 6.76 19.06
N LYS A 850 -23.86 6.11 17.99
CA LYS A 850 -24.29 4.72 18.01
C LYS A 850 -23.16 3.80 18.45
N ARG A 851 -22.00 3.90 17.81
CA ARG A 851 -20.83 3.06 18.13
C ARG A 851 -20.37 3.25 19.58
N ASP A 852 -20.26 4.50 20.03
CA ASP A 852 -19.85 4.83 21.41
C ASP A 852 -20.83 4.26 22.44
N LEU A 853 -22.13 4.41 22.20
CA LEU A 853 -23.14 3.82 23.08
C LEU A 853 -23.09 2.30 23.01
N GLU A 854 -23.07 1.68 21.83
CA GLU A 854 -23.00 0.20 21.70
C GLU A 854 -21.79 -0.41 22.42
N GLN A 855 -20.65 0.30 22.45
CA GLN A 855 -19.45 -0.11 23.16
C GLN A 855 -19.57 -0.03 24.70
N ASP A 856 -20.11 1.08 25.23
CA ASP A 856 -20.01 1.39 26.66
C ASP A 856 -21.34 1.46 27.41
N PHE A 857 -22.50 1.38 26.74
CA PHE A 857 -23.82 1.62 27.36
C PHE A 857 -24.05 0.84 28.65
N LYS A 858 -23.63 -0.43 28.66
CA LYS A 858 -23.76 -1.33 29.82
C LYS A 858 -23.04 -0.82 31.06
N LYS A 859 -21.94 -0.07 30.88
CA LYS A 859 -21.16 0.51 31.99
C LYS A 859 -21.92 1.64 32.69
N TYR A 860 -22.89 2.26 32.02
CA TYR A 860 -23.69 3.37 32.55
C TYR A 860 -24.97 2.94 33.27
N ILE A 861 -25.30 1.64 33.27
CA ILE A 861 -26.47 1.13 33.98
C ILE A 861 -26.31 1.42 35.48
N ARG A 862 -27.38 1.91 36.10
CA ARG A 862 -27.42 2.26 37.52
C ARG A 862 -27.29 1.00 38.38
N ASP A 863 -26.58 1.10 39.49
CA ASP A 863 -26.33 -0.06 40.36
C ASP A 863 -27.66 -0.63 40.90
N GLY A 864 -27.89 -1.93 40.67
CA GLY A 864 -29.13 -2.63 41.04
C GLY A 864 -30.17 -2.77 39.91
N GLU A 865 -30.02 -2.03 38.81
CA GLU A 865 -30.85 -2.18 37.61
C GLU A 865 -30.33 -3.32 36.71
N LYS A 866 -31.25 -4.06 36.07
CA LYS A 866 -30.92 -5.11 35.09
C LYS A 866 -31.72 -4.91 33.82
N LEU A 867 -31.09 -4.32 32.81
CA LEU A 867 -31.66 -4.17 31.48
C LEU A 867 -31.31 -5.37 30.59
N SER A 868 -32.28 -5.88 29.84
CA SER A 868 -32.04 -6.87 28.80
C SER A 868 -31.29 -6.26 27.61
N ASN A 869 -30.61 -7.08 26.81
CA ASN A 869 -29.94 -6.61 25.59
C ASN A 869 -30.93 -5.95 24.60
N ALA A 870 -32.21 -6.33 24.61
CA ALA A 870 -33.24 -5.73 23.76
C ALA A 870 -33.64 -4.32 24.25
N GLU A 871 -33.74 -4.12 25.56
CA GLU A 871 -34.00 -2.82 26.17
C GLU A 871 -32.83 -1.86 25.96
N ILE A 872 -31.60 -2.32 26.18
CA ILE A 872 -30.38 -1.56 25.89
C ILE A 872 -30.37 -1.07 24.45
N LYS A 873 -30.63 -1.97 23.48
CA LYS A 873 -30.62 -1.60 22.06
C LYS A 873 -31.71 -0.57 21.74
N LYS A 874 -32.89 -0.72 22.33
CA LYS A 874 -34.01 0.22 22.17
C LYS A 874 -33.66 1.60 22.74
N ASP A 875 -33.03 1.65 23.91
CA ASP A 875 -32.65 2.91 24.55
C ASP A 875 -31.54 3.62 23.76
N ILE A 876 -30.57 2.87 23.22
CA ILE A 876 -29.55 3.41 22.31
C ILE A 876 -30.20 4.01 21.05
N GLU A 877 -31.11 3.29 20.37
CA GLU A 877 -31.80 3.80 19.18
C GLU A 877 -32.68 5.03 19.50
N GLU A 878 -33.33 5.07 20.66
CA GLU A 878 -34.08 6.24 21.14
C GLU A 878 -33.14 7.43 21.37
N ILE A 879 -31.98 7.24 22.01
CA ILE A 879 -30.97 8.30 22.20
C ILE A 879 -30.44 8.81 20.87
N ILE A 880 -30.16 7.92 19.91
CA ILE A 880 -29.71 8.31 18.56
C ILE A 880 -30.78 9.16 17.87
N SER A 881 -32.07 8.80 17.99
CA SER A 881 -33.16 9.55 17.39
C SER A 881 -33.27 10.99 17.89
N TRP A 882 -32.71 11.32 19.06
CA TRP A 882 -32.68 12.70 19.55
C TRP A 882 -31.84 13.63 18.68
N THR A 883 -30.94 13.09 17.86
CA THR A 883 -30.17 13.87 16.86
C THR A 883 -31.02 14.35 15.69
N ASP A 884 -32.21 13.78 15.48
CA ASP A 884 -33.17 14.16 14.43
C ASP A 884 -34.13 15.27 14.85
N LEU A 885 -34.06 15.71 16.11
CA LEU A 885 -34.94 16.77 16.60
C LEU A 885 -34.51 18.12 16.01
N GLU A 886 -35.49 18.92 15.55
CA GLU A 886 -35.26 20.26 15.00
C GLU A 886 -34.48 21.15 15.98
N GLU A 887 -34.77 21.03 17.28
CA GLU A 887 -34.01 21.67 18.35
C GLU A 887 -33.33 20.62 19.25
N PRO A 888 -32.01 20.73 19.50
CA PRO A 888 -31.30 19.82 20.39
C PRO A 888 -31.87 19.87 21.81
N LEU A 889 -32.13 18.70 22.41
CA LEU A 889 -32.61 18.61 23.79
C LEU A 889 -31.74 19.40 24.76
N SER A 890 -32.35 19.97 25.80
CA SER A 890 -31.60 20.62 26.89
C SER A 890 -30.85 19.58 27.73
N ARG A 891 -29.77 19.98 28.41
CA ARG A 891 -29.00 19.07 29.30
C ARG A 891 -29.91 18.40 30.34
N GLY A 892 -30.83 19.16 30.95
CA GLY A 892 -31.77 18.64 31.94
C GLY A 892 -32.78 17.65 31.35
N GLU A 893 -33.16 17.83 30.09
CA GLU A 893 -34.04 16.90 29.39
C GLU A 893 -33.33 15.59 29.03
N VAL A 894 -32.07 15.66 28.57
CA VAL A 894 -31.22 14.49 28.35
C VAL A 894 -31.07 13.71 29.66
N TYR A 895 -30.72 14.39 30.75
CA TYR A 895 -30.59 13.80 32.08
C TYR A 895 -31.86 13.04 32.49
N ARG A 896 -33.01 13.71 32.42
CA ARG A 896 -34.31 13.15 32.80
C ARG A 896 -34.71 11.93 31.97
N ARG A 897 -34.36 11.91 30.69
CA ARG A 897 -34.64 10.77 29.80
C ARG A 897 -33.73 9.58 30.09
N LEU A 898 -32.43 9.82 30.33
CA LEU A 898 -31.48 8.77 30.72
C LEU A 898 -31.87 8.14 32.07
N GLU A 899 -32.27 8.94 33.05
CA GLU A 899 -32.73 8.43 34.33
C GLU A 899 -33.95 7.52 34.19
N LYS A 900 -34.91 7.88 33.33
CA LYS A 900 -36.08 7.04 33.03
C LYS A 900 -35.73 5.72 32.33
N MET A 901 -34.55 5.62 31.72
CA MET A 901 -34.03 4.42 31.07
C MET A 901 -33.24 3.52 32.05
N GLY A 902 -33.19 3.85 33.35
CA GLY A 902 -32.39 3.08 34.32
C GLY A 902 -30.88 3.31 34.17
N ILE A 903 -30.49 4.37 33.48
CA ILE A 903 -29.11 4.77 33.25
C ILE A 903 -28.71 5.81 34.27
N ASP A 904 -27.50 5.69 34.81
CA ASP A 904 -26.89 6.70 35.67
C ASP A 904 -26.34 7.85 34.81
N PRO A 905 -27.02 9.01 34.77
CA PRO A 905 -26.70 10.06 33.80
C PRO A 905 -25.40 10.82 34.12
N ASP A 906 -24.93 10.75 35.37
CA ASP A 906 -23.71 11.42 35.86
C ASP A 906 -22.50 10.48 35.95
N LYS A 907 -22.69 9.19 35.69
CA LYS A 907 -21.63 8.19 35.70
C LYS A 907 -20.57 8.50 34.65
N LYS A 908 -19.30 8.46 35.07
CA LYS A 908 -18.11 8.61 34.23
C LYS A 908 -17.39 7.27 34.21
N ILE A 909 -17.04 6.78 33.03
CA ILE A 909 -16.18 5.60 32.88
C ILE A 909 -14.71 5.99 32.99
N ASN A 910 -13.84 5.07 33.41
CA ASN A 910 -12.41 5.34 33.56
C ASN A 910 -11.81 5.87 32.25
N GLY A 911 -11.26 7.08 32.27
CA GLY A 911 -10.72 7.78 31.10
C GLY A 911 -11.59 8.93 30.58
N ASP A 912 -12.90 8.94 30.90
CA ASP A 912 -13.81 10.00 30.46
C ASP A 912 -13.72 11.24 31.37
N ARG A 913 -13.63 12.41 30.74
CA ARG A 913 -13.59 13.71 31.44
C ARG A 913 -15.00 14.23 31.80
N GLU A 914 -16.02 13.81 31.06
CA GLU A 914 -17.40 14.28 31.13
C GLU A 914 -18.39 13.16 31.50
N SER A 915 -19.59 13.50 31.99
CA SER A 915 -20.64 12.50 32.25
C SER A 915 -21.33 12.06 30.96
N LEU A 916 -22.06 10.93 31.01
CA LEU A 916 -22.84 10.47 29.85
C LEU A 916 -23.83 11.53 29.35
N THR A 917 -24.48 12.26 30.28
CA THR A 917 -25.37 13.38 29.93
C THR A 917 -24.64 14.46 29.15
N ASP A 918 -23.47 14.87 29.63
CA ASP A 918 -22.68 15.93 29.00
C ASP A 918 -22.13 15.47 27.64
N LYS A 919 -21.67 14.23 27.55
CA LYS A 919 -21.25 13.60 26.30
C LYS A 919 -22.38 13.61 25.26
N ILE A 920 -23.55 13.05 25.60
CA ILE A 920 -24.70 13.03 24.68
C ILE A 920 -25.11 14.46 24.30
N LYS A 921 -25.23 15.37 25.28
CA LYS A 921 -25.69 16.73 25.01
C LYS A 921 -24.69 17.54 24.17
N TYR A 922 -23.45 17.67 24.62
CA TYR A 922 -22.50 18.65 24.08
C TYR A 922 -21.63 18.09 22.96
N THR A 923 -21.26 16.82 23.04
CA THR A 923 -20.43 16.15 22.02
C THR A 923 -21.27 15.69 20.84
N TYR A 924 -22.52 15.24 21.06
CA TYR A 924 -23.37 14.70 20.00
C TYR A 924 -24.55 15.60 19.62
N LEU A 925 -25.56 15.76 20.48
CA LEU A 925 -26.80 16.46 20.10
C LEU A 925 -26.58 17.91 19.68
N SER A 926 -25.71 18.63 20.39
CA SER A 926 -25.40 20.03 20.07
C SER A 926 -24.47 20.18 18.86
N GLN A 927 -23.84 19.10 18.38
CA GLN A 927 -22.98 19.10 17.20
C GLN A 927 -23.62 18.41 15.99
N ALA A 928 -24.73 17.68 16.16
CA ALA A 928 -25.35 16.90 15.09
C ALA A 928 -25.85 17.77 13.94
N GLY A 929 -26.59 18.84 14.25
CA GLY A 929 -27.05 19.81 13.26
C GLY A 929 -25.94 20.67 12.68
N TRP A 930 -26.18 21.24 11.49
CA TRP A 930 -25.31 22.27 10.94
C TRP A 930 -25.52 23.59 11.69
N THR A 931 -24.44 24.16 12.18
CA THR A 931 -24.44 25.40 12.96
C THR A 931 -23.69 26.49 12.21
N ALA A 932 -23.93 27.76 12.57
CA ALA A 932 -23.14 28.84 11.98
C ALA A 932 -21.63 28.70 12.32
N ALA A 933 -21.30 28.10 13.47
CA ALA A 933 -19.92 27.78 13.85
C ALA A 933 -19.25 26.80 12.87
N ASP A 934 -20.01 25.86 12.28
CA ASP A 934 -19.51 24.99 11.22
C ASP A 934 -19.20 25.78 9.96
N THR A 935 -20.10 26.68 9.55
CA THR A 935 -19.86 27.59 8.42
C THR A 935 -18.62 28.46 8.65
N LEU A 936 -18.41 28.96 9.87
CA LEU A 936 -17.19 29.71 10.22
C LEU A 936 -15.94 28.86 10.02
N ASN A 937 -15.91 27.62 10.54
CA ASN A 937 -14.77 26.71 10.36
C ASN A 937 -14.54 26.37 8.88
N VAL A 938 -15.62 26.08 8.14
CA VAL A 938 -15.53 25.74 6.72
C VAL A 938 -14.93 26.89 5.91
N SER A 939 -15.31 28.13 6.19
CA SER A 939 -14.84 29.34 5.50
C SER A 939 -13.32 29.58 5.57
N ILE A 940 -12.64 28.89 6.50
CA ILE A 940 -11.19 28.99 6.67
C ILE A 940 -10.46 27.66 6.43
N GLY A 941 -11.14 26.68 5.81
CA GLY A 941 -10.57 25.38 5.47
C GLY A 941 -10.41 24.42 6.67
N GLN A 942 -11.20 24.61 7.73
CA GLN A 942 -11.29 23.70 8.88
C GLN A 942 -12.63 22.95 8.88
N GLY A 943 -12.88 22.15 9.91
CA GLY A 943 -14.12 21.39 10.06
C GLY A 943 -14.23 20.27 9.03
N GLU A 944 -15.35 20.21 8.32
CA GLU A 944 -15.70 19.17 7.34
C GLU A 944 -14.94 19.27 6.00
N ASN A 945 -14.04 20.26 5.83
CA ASN A 945 -13.19 20.32 4.65
C ASN A 945 -12.17 19.17 4.67
N ALA A 946 -12.08 18.42 3.56
CA ALA A 946 -11.08 17.38 3.40
C ALA A 946 -10.68 17.24 1.93
N TYR A 947 -9.43 17.52 1.59
CA TYR A 947 -8.94 17.48 0.21
C TYR A 947 -7.56 16.84 0.13
N THR A 948 -7.27 16.16 -0.97
CA THR A 948 -5.96 15.54 -1.23
C THR A 948 -4.96 16.56 -1.77
N PRO A 949 -3.64 16.34 -1.60
CA PRO A 949 -2.62 17.22 -2.20
C PRO A 949 -2.78 17.41 -3.71
N ILE A 950 -3.14 16.36 -4.46
CA ILE A 950 -3.39 16.47 -5.90
C ILE A 950 -4.63 17.32 -6.23
N GLN A 951 -5.71 17.21 -5.44
CA GLN A 951 -6.87 18.10 -5.57
C GLN A 951 -6.48 19.56 -5.29
N MET A 952 -5.66 19.81 -4.26
CA MET A 952 -5.19 21.15 -3.92
C MET A 952 -4.27 21.73 -5.01
N ALA A 953 -3.38 20.94 -5.61
CA ALA A 953 -2.56 21.38 -6.73
C ALA A 953 -3.41 21.72 -7.96
N ASN A 954 -4.42 20.90 -8.28
CA ASN A 954 -5.32 21.14 -9.41
C ASN A 954 -6.19 22.39 -9.17
N TYR A 955 -6.72 22.57 -7.95
CA TYR A 955 -7.43 23.78 -7.55
C TYR A 955 -6.61 25.05 -7.80
N ILE A 956 -5.32 25.03 -7.48
CA ILE A 956 -4.42 26.16 -7.67
C ILE A 956 -4.07 26.35 -9.15
N SER A 957 -3.93 25.27 -9.91
CA SER A 957 -3.79 25.30 -11.37
C SER A 957 -4.98 26.01 -12.05
N ILE A 958 -6.22 25.64 -11.67
CA ILE A 958 -7.46 26.27 -12.17
C ILE A 958 -7.49 27.77 -11.87
N LEU A 959 -7.11 28.14 -10.65
CA LEU A 959 -7.07 29.54 -10.23
C LEU A 959 -6.02 30.33 -11.04
N ALA A 960 -4.84 29.74 -11.24
CA ALA A 960 -3.72 30.36 -11.91
C ALA A 960 -3.95 30.55 -13.43
N ASN A 961 -4.59 29.58 -14.10
CA ASN A 961 -4.77 29.59 -15.56
C ASN A 961 -6.04 30.30 -16.06
N GLY A 962 -6.72 31.09 -15.22
CA GLY A 962 -7.93 31.83 -15.62
C GLY A 962 -9.22 31.00 -15.62
N GLY A 963 -9.26 29.94 -14.80
CA GLY A 963 -10.46 29.15 -14.53
C GLY A 963 -10.60 27.89 -15.37
N TYR A 964 -9.54 27.39 -16.00
CA TYR A 964 -9.58 26.14 -16.77
C TYR A 964 -9.23 24.93 -15.90
N LYS A 965 -10.23 24.06 -15.69
CA LYS A 965 -10.10 22.73 -15.12
C LYS A 965 -9.54 21.78 -16.16
N ASN A 966 -8.27 21.42 -15.99
CA ASN A 966 -7.63 20.36 -16.75
C ASN A 966 -7.82 19.03 -16.02
N LYS A 967 -8.05 17.96 -16.78
CA LYS A 967 -7.95 16.59 -16.24
C LYS A 967 -6.49 16.30 -15.91
N VAL A 968 -6.23 15.85 -14.69
CA VAL A 968 -4.87 15.55 -14.26
C VAL A 968 -4.40 14.24 -14.90
N THR A 969 -3.16 14.21 -15.39
CA THR A 969 -2.62 13.03 -16.08
C THR A 969 -1.14 12.80 -15.77
N VAL A 970 -0.76 11.52 -15.66
CA VAL A 970 0.64 11.08 -15.56
C VAL A 970 1.17 10.51 -16.86
N VAL A 971 0.33 10.35 -17.89
CA VAL A 971 0.67 9.70 -19.16
C VAL A 971 0.72 10.72 -20.28
N ASP A 972 1.86 10.78 -20.97
CA ASP A 972 2.03 11.58 -22.19
C ASP A 972 1.67 10.74 -23.42
N LYS A 973 2.33 9.60 -23.61
CA LYS A 973 2.07 8.71 -24.76
C LYS A 973 2.53 7.29 -24.54
N ILE A 974 1.98 6.36 -25.32
CA ILE A 974 2.43 4.97 -25.41
C ILE A 974 2.90 4.71 -26.83
N LYS A 975 4.11 4.17 -26.98
CA LYS A 975 4.68 3.76 -28.26
C LYS A 975 4.89 2.25 -28.29
N ASN A 976 4.98 1.67 -29.47
CA ASN A 976 5.47 0.29 -29.59
C ASN A 976 6.94 0.17 -29.16
N TYR A 977 7.41 -1.07 -28.98
CA TYR A 977 8.72 -1.36 -28.39
C TYR A 977 9.92 -0.73 -29.12
N ASP A 978 9.83 -0.53 -30.44
CA ASP A 978 10.87 0.09 -31.27
C ASP A 978 10.67 1.61 -31.46
N ASN A 979 9.68 2.20 -30.78
CA ASN A 979 9.27 3.60 -30.87
C ASN A 979 8.86 4.09 -32.28
N SER A 980 8.63 3.19 -33.24
CA SER A 980 8.26 3.54 -34.63
C SER A 980 6.80 4.00 -34.78
N LYS A 981 5.93 3.66 -33.82
CA LYS A 981 4.49 3.96 -33.86
C LYS A 981 3.96 4.38 -32.50
N ILE A 982 3.21 5.48 -32.48
CA ILE A 982 2.40 5.91 -31.34
C ILE A 982 1.12 5.07 -31.30
N ILE A 983 0.90 4.37 -30.18
CA ILE A 983 -0.27 3.54 -29.89
C ILE A 983 -1.35 4.36 -29.18
N TYR A 984 -0.92 5.24 -28.27
CA TYR A 984 -1.76 6.14 -27.49
C TYR A 984 -1.08 7.49 -27.38
N ASP A 985 -1.86 8.56 -27.52
CA ASP A 985 -1.40 9.95 -27.45
C ASP A 985 -2.37 10.72 -26.56
N GLN A 986 -1.88 11.24 -25.44
CA GLN A 986 -2.70 11.95 -24.47
C GLN A 986 -3.17 13.28 -25.05
N LYS A 987 -4.46 13.58 -24.87
CA LYS A 987 -5.02 14.88 -25.24
C LYS A 987 -5.37 15.66 -23.99
N VAL A 988 -5.05 16.95 -24.00
CA VAL A 988 -5.44 17.87 -22.93
C VAL A 988 -6.96 18.02 -22.95
N GLU A 989 -7.62 17.46 -21.92
CA GLU A 989 -9.04 17.65 -21.66
C GLU A 989 -9.20 18.85 -20.71
N ARG A 990 -9.80 19.93 -21.22
CA ARG A 990 -9.98 21.19 -20.47
C ARG A 990 -11.42 21.68 -20.51
N GLU A 991 -11.90 22.15 -19.36
CA GLU A 991 -13.21 22.78 -19.18
C GLU A 991 -13.02 24.10 -18.42
N ARG A 992 -13.72 25.18 -18.80
CA ARG A 992 -13.65 26.43 -18.03
C ARG A 992 -14.77 26.48 -17.01
N ILE A 993 -14.45 26.79 -15.75
CA ILE A 993 -15.44 26.96 -14.69
C ILE A 993 -16.34 28.18 -14.97
N GLU A 994 -17.60 28.11 -14.53
CA GLU A 994 -18.57 29.18 -14.69
C GLU A 994 -18.50 30.18 -13.52
N LEU A 995 -18.13 31.42 -13.85
CA LEU A 995 -18.09 32.58 -12.95
C LEU A 995 -18.88 33.74 -13.58
N LYS A 996 -19.43 34.62 -12.74
CA LYS A 996 -20.09 35.86 -13.16
C LYS A 996 -19.09 36.87 -13.69
N ASP A 997 -17.94 36.98 -13.04
CA ASP A 997 -16.83 37.82 -13.50
C ASP A 997 -15.49 37.09 -13.32
N TYR A 998 -14.77 36.91 -14.43
CA TYR A 998 -13.47 36.25 -14.42
C TYR A 998 -12.36 37.15 -13.88
N GLU A 999 -12.54 38.47 -13.83
CA GLU A 999 -11.58 39.41 -13.22
C GLU A 999 -11.42 39.15 -11.71
N HIS A 1000 -12.43 38.56 -11.06
CA HIS A 1000 -12.33 38.14 -9.66
C HIS A 1000 -11.20 37.12 -9.42
N LEU A 1001 -10.78 36.36 -10.44
CA LEU A 1001 -9.60 35.49 -10.31
C LEU A 1001 -8.31 36.32 -10.18
N GLU A 1002 -8.20 37.45 -10.86
CA GLU A 1002 -7.06 38.37 -10.75
C GLU A 1002 -6.98 39.00 -9.36
N ASP A 1003 -8.12 39.36 -8.76
CA ASP A 1003 -8.20 39.87 -7.38
C ASP A 1003 -7.63 38.87 -6.37
N ILE A 1004 -8.01 37.60 -6.52
CA ILE A 1004 -7.54 36.51 -5.67
C ILE A 1004 -6.05 36.26 -5.88
N LYS A 1005 -5.58 36.24 -7.13
CA LYS A 1005 -4.15 36.11 -7.46
C LYS A 1005 -3.33 37.26 -6.88
N LEU A 1006 -3.83 38.49 -6.92
CA LEU A 1006 -3.18 39.65 -6.30
C LEU A 1006 -3.05 39.49 -4.77
N GLY A 1007 -4.11 39.01 -4.12
CA GLY A 1007 -4.06 38.65 -2.69
C GLY A 1007 -2.99 37.60 -2.39
N MET A 1008 -2.90 36.53 -3.20
CA MET A 1008 -1.87 35.50 -3.08
C MET A 1008 -0.45 36.04 -3.35
N ARG A 1009 -0.28 36.99 -4.28
CA ARG A 1009 1.01 37.66 -4.51
C ARG A 1009 1.45 38.47 -3.29
N LYS A 1010 0.51 39.17 -2.64
CA LYS A 1010 0.80 39.93 -1.42
C LYS A 1010 1.28 39.06 -0.26
N VAL A 1011 0.83 37.80 -0.15
CA VAL A 1011 1.35 36.83 0.83
C VAL A 1011 2.87 36.67 0.71
N VAL A 1012 3.39 36.74 -0.51
CA VAL A 1012 4.80 36.55 -0.85
C VAL A 1012 5.58 37.86 -0.80
N SER A 1013 5.01 38.98 -1.20
CA SER A 1013 5.72 40.27 -1.21
C SER A 1013 5.72 40.97 0.16
N GLU A 1014 4.64 40.81 0.93
CA GLU A 1014 4.39 41.58 2.15
C GLU A 1014 4.00 40.71 3.36
N GLY A 1015 3.44 39.52 3.11
CA GLY A 1015 2.73 38.73 4.12
C GLY A 1015 3.50 37.52 4.67
N THR A 1016 2.74 36.46 4.99
CA THR A 1016 3.23 35.30 5.76
C THR A 1016 4.33 34.47 5.09
N ALA A 1017 4.54 34.61 3.78
CA ALA A 1017 5.59 33.91 3.03
C ALA A 1017 6.75 34.83 2.61
N ARG A 1018 6.76 36.10 3.04
CA ARG A 1018 7.75 37.10 2.61
C ARG A 1018 9.19 36.67 2.84
N SER A 1019 9.51 36.19 4.04
CA SER A 1019 10.88 35.77 4.38
C SER A 1019 11.41 34.66 3.48
N THR A 1020 10.53 33.78 3.01
CA THR A 1020 10.88 32.67 2.12
C THR A 1020 11.27 33.14 0.71
N PHE A 1021 10.59 34.16 0.18
CA PHE A 1021 10.73 34.58 -1.22
C PHE A 1021 11.40 35.94 -1.42
N THR A 1022 11.91 36.58 -0.35
CA THR A 1022 12.51 37.92 -0.42
C THR A 1022 13.63 38.04 -1.47
N ASN A 1023 14.43 36.98 -1.63
CA ASN A 1023 15.56 36.94 -2.58
C ASN A 1023 15.25 36.13 -3.85
N PHE A 1024 13.99 35.73 -4.06
CA PHE A 1024 13.61 34.92 -5.21
C PHE A 1024 13.51 35.81 -6.46
N PRO A 1025 14.18 35.48 -7.58
CA PRO A 1025 14.32 36.40 -8.71
C PRO A 1025 13.06 36.53 -9.57
N ILE A 1026 12.05 35.69 -9.34
CA ILE A 1026 10.80 35.66 -10.09
C ILE A 1026 9.63 35.94 -9.14
N SER A 1027 8.64 36.70 -9.61
CA SER A 1027 7.40 36.93 -8.86
C SER A 1027 6.58 35.65 -8.82
N VAL A 1028 6.10 35.27 -7.64
CA VAL A 1028 5.21 34.11 -7.44
C VAL A 1028 4.04 34.50 -6.57
N ALA A 1029 2.98 33.69 -6.60
CA ALA A 1029 1.84 33.82 -5.72
C ALA A 1029 1.69 32.57 -4.87
N ALA A 1030 1.38 32.74 -3.58
CA ALA A 1030 1.31 31.63 -2.66
C ALA A 1030 0.27 31.84 -1.57
N LYS A 1031 -0.02 30.76 -0.83
CA LYS A 1031 -0.79 30.81 0.40
C LYS A 1031 -0.34 29.76 1.40
N THR A 1032 -0.15 30.19 2.64
CA THR A 1032 0.09 29.30 3.79
C THR A 1032 -1.22 28.78 4.38
N GLY A 1033 -1.21 27.54 4.87
CA GLY A 1033 -2.27 26.91 5.64
C GLY A 1033 -1.73 26.16 6.85
N THR A 1034 -2.42 26.30 7.99
CA THR A 1034 -2.18 25.49 9.17
C THR A 1034 -3.49 24.81 9.53
N ALA A 1035 -3.53 23.49 9.44
CA ALA A 1035 -4.70 22.69 9.75
C ALA A 1035 -4.54 22.10 11.15
N GLN A 1036 -5.53 22.34 12.01
CA GLN A 1036 -5.43 21.92 13.41
C GLN A 1036 -5.86 20.47 13.54
N LYS A 1037 -5.01 19.63 14.12
CA LYS A 1037 -5.35 18.24 14.41
C LYS A 1037 -5.68 18.09 15.89
N SER A 1038 -6.96 17.93 16.20
CA SER A 1038 -7.38 17.55 17.55
C SER A 1038 -7.17 16.05 17.79
N GLY A 1039 -6.93 15.68 19.04
CA GLY A 1039 -6.82 14.29 19.48
C GLY A 1039 -5.50 14.01 20.17
N ILE A 1040 -5.43 12.81 20.74
CA ILE A 1040 -4.24 12.25 21.37
C ILE A 1040 -3.80 11.09 20.50
N ASN A 1041 -2.51 11.03 20.17
CA ASN A 1041 -1.91 9.88 19.53
C ASN A 1041 -1.92 8.72 20.54
N PRO A 1042 -2.63 7.62 20.26
CA PRO A 1042 -2.77 6.51 21.21
C PRO A 1042 -1.42 5.82 21.48
N ALA A 1043 -0.50 5.81 20.51
CA ALA A 1043 0.82 5.21 20.66
C ALA A 1043 1.74 6.01 21.61
N THR A 1044 1.63 7.33 21.62
CA THR A 1044 2.55 8.20 22.40
C THR A 1044 1.89 8.85 23.61
N GLY A 1045 0.55 8.85 23.70
CA GLY A 1045 -0.20 9.57 24.72
C GLY A 1045 -0.16 11.09 24.58
N GLU A 1046 0.43 11.62 23.49
CA GLU A 1046 0.58 13.05 23.26
C GLU A 1046 -0.46 13.64 22.31
N THR A 1047 -0.77 14.92 22.44
CA THR A 1047 -1.59 15.63 21.45
C THR A 1047 -0.85 15.75 20.12
N TYR A 1048 -1.59 15.56 19.00
CA TYR A 1048 -1.06 15.80 17.66
C TYR A 1048 -0.63 17.26 17.47
N ASP A 1049 0.45 17.45 16.71
CA ASP A 1049 0.85 18.77 16.21
C ASP A 1049 0.06 19.14 14.95
N ASP A 1050 0.02 20.44 14.64
CA ASP A 1050 -0.71 20.97 13.49
C ASP A 1050 -0.09 20.52 12.15
N PHE A 1051 -0.90 20.39 11.10
CA PHE A 1051 -0.45 20.06 9.75
C PHE A 1051 -0.10 21.33 8.98
N ALA A 1052 1.05 21.32 8.31
CA ALA A 1052 1.54 22.45 7.53
C ALA A 1052 1.15 22.26 6.06
N TRP A 1053 0.36 23.20 5.54
CA TRP A 1053 -0.02 23.29 4.13
C TRP A 1053 0.62 24.51 3.48
N PHE A 1054 1.06 24.33 2.23
CA PHE A 1054 1.53 25.43 1.40
C PHE A 1054 1.09 25.20 -0.04
N VAL A 1055 0.57 26.24 -0.68
CA VAL A 1055 0.24 26.21 -2.10
C VAL A 1055 0.87 27.41 -2.79
N ALA A 1056 1.35 27.23 -4.02
CA ALA A 1056 1.92 28.30 -4.82
C ALA A 1056 1.78 28.03 -6.31
N PHE A 1057 1.89 29.09 -7.11
CA PHE A 1057 2.13 28.99 -8.54
C PHE A 1057 3.15 30.04 -8.99
N GLY A 1058 3.82 29.75 -10.11
CA GLY A 1058 4.82 30.64 -10.69
C GLY A 1058 5.07 30.38 -12.17
N PRO A 1059 5.62 31.37 -12.91
CA PRO A 1059 5.69 32.79 -12.56
C PRO A 1059 4.30 33.40 -12.31
N TYR A 1060 4.22 34.57 -11.66
CA TYR A 1060 2.94 35.21 -11.36
C TYR A 1060 2.22 35.70 -12.63
N GLU A 1061 3.00 36.24 -13.57
CA GLU A 1061 2.53 36.94 -14.76
C GLU A 1061 2.03 35.98 -15.85
N ASP A 1062 2.73 34.87 -16.07
CA ASP A 1062 2.31 33.76 -16.93
C ASP A 1062 2.53 32.44 -16.18
N PRO A 1063 1.54 31.96 -15.41
CA PRO A 1063 1.70 30.77 -14.59
C PRO A 1063 1.96 29.49 -15.41
N GLU A 1064 3.01 28.77 -15.04
CA GLU A 1064 3.42 27.53 -15.69
C GLU A 1064 3.36 26.31 -14.75
N ILE A 1065 3.71 26.50 -13.48
CA ILE A 1065 3.72 25.44 -12.46
C ILE A 1065 2.86 25.81 -11.26
N ALA A 1066 2.07 24.85 -10.77
CA ALA A 1066 1.33 24.93 -9.51
C ALA A 1066 1.82 23.84 -8.56
N VAL A 1067 2.14 24.21 -7.32
CA VAL A 1067 2.70 23.33 -6.29
C VAL A 1067 1.78 23.32 -5.07
N ALA A 1068 1.47 22.13 -4.56
CA ALA A 1068 0.81 21.94 -3.27
C ALA A 1068 1.66 21.01 -2.38
N VAL A 1069 1.91 21.44 -1.15
CA VAL A 1069 2.70 20.72 -0.14
C VAL A 1069 1.85 20.51 1.10
N VAL A 1070 1.95 19.30 1.66
CA VAL A 1070 1.45 18.97 2.99
C VAL A 1070 2.52 18.26 3.82
N LEU A 1071 2.71 18.70 5.06
CA LEU A 1071 3.59 18.07 6.04
C LEU A 1071 2.78 17.72 7.29
N PHE A 1072 2.64 16.43 7.58
CA PHE A 1072 1.93 15.98 8.78
C PHE A 1072 2.74 16.30 10.01
N GLN A 1073 2.06 16.85 11.02
CA GLN A 1073 2.68 17.36 12.25
C GLN A 1073 3.82 18.35 12.01
N GLY A 1074 3.86 18.98 10.82
CA GLY A 1074 4.90 19.94 10.42
C GLY A 1074 4.73 21.34 11.01
N GLY A 1075 3.67 21.59 11.79
CA GLY A 1075 3.46 22.85 12.49
C GLY A 1075 2.92 23.98 11.59
N SER A 1076 3.77 24.97 11.29
CA SER A 1076 3.34 26.16 10.56
C SER A 1076 3.36 25.94 9.04
N GLY A 1077 2.32 26.39 8.34
CA GLY A 1077 2.26 26.31 6.87
C GLY A 1077 3.44 26.99 6.16
N GLY A 1078 4.07 27.99 6.80
CA GLY A 1078 5.28 28.63 6.26
C GLY A 1078 6.49 27.70 6.15
N TYR A 1079 6.54 26.61 6.93
CA TYR A 1079 7.68 25.68 6.93
C TYR A 1079 7.78 24.85 5.65
N ALA A 1080 6.67 24.71 4.92
CA ALA A 1080 6.65 24.09 3.59
C ALA A 1080 7.03 25.07 2.46
N GLY A 1081 7.12 26.37 2.74
CA GLY A 1081 7.44 27.39 1.74
C GLY A 1081 8.82 27.22 1.07
N PRO A 1082 9.92 26.98 1.82
CA PRO A 1082 11.25 26.85 1.25
C PRO A 1082 11.38 25.72 0.22
N MET A 1083 10.78 24.55 0.46
CA MET A 1083 10.78 23.47 -0.54
C MET A 1083 9.97 23.85 -1.79
N ALA A 1084 8.81 24.48 -1.63
CA ALA A 1084 7.97 24.87 -2.77
C ALA A 1084 8.70 25.90 -3.65
N ARG A 1085 9.44 26.83 -3.03
CA ARG A 1085 10.31 27.78 -3.73
C ARG A 1085 11.40 27.04 -4.53
N ASP A 1086 12.09 26.10 -3.93
CA ASP A 1086 13.20 25.38 -4.56
C ASP A 1086 12.70 24.48 -5.72
N ILE A 1087 11.50 23.89 -5.59
CA ILE A 1087 10.82 23.15 -6.67
C ILE A 1087 10.47 24.08 -7.84
N ILE A 1088 9.88 25.25 -7.57
CA ILE A 1088 9.58 26.25 -8.61
C ILE A 1088 10.89 26.72 -9.26
N ALA A 1089 11.95 26.93 -8.48
CA ALA A 1089 13.25 27.34 -8.99
C ALA A 1089 13.85 26.31 -9.95
N GLN A 1090 13.75 25.02 -9.59
CA GLN A 1090 14.20 23.92 -10.42
C GLN A 1090 13.43 23.87 -11.75
N TYR A 1091 12.10 23.92 -11.69
CA TYR A 1091 11.25 23.89 -12.88
C TYR A 1091 11.56 25.05 -13.85
N LEU A 1092 11.76 26.26 -13.32
CA LEU A 1092 12.08 27.45 -14.10
C LEU A 1092 13.56 27.52 -14.53
N GLY A 1093 14.36 26.46 -14.28
CA GLY A 1093 15.76 26.38 -14.68
C GLY A 1093 16.68 27.37 -13.97
N LEU A 1094 16.27 27.90 -12.82
CA LEU A 1094 17.02 28.93 -12.10
C LEU A 1094 18.30 28.40 -11.44
N ASN A 1095 18.35 27.09 -11.14
CA ASN A 1095 19.46 26.41 -10.48
C ASN A 1095 20.63 26.05 -11.44
N ASN A 1096 20.46 26.18 -12.76
CA ASN A 1096 21.47 25.80 -13.75
C ASN A 1096 22.44 26.96 -14.03
N GLN A 1097 23.55 27.05 -13.27
CA GLN A 1097 24.52 28.15 -13.35
C GLN A 1097 25.55 28.10 -14.50
N GLU A 1098 25.50 27.19 -15.47
CA GLU A 1098 26.43 27.22 -16.61
C GLU A 1098 25.95 28.01 -17.85
N GLN A 1099 24.70 28.48 -17.91
CA GLN A 1099 24.21 29.27 -19.06
C GLN A 1099 24.14 30.79 -18.84
N LYS A 1100 24.44 31.29 -17.64
CA LYS A 1100 24.35 32.74 -17.34
C LYS A 1100 25.63 33.55 -17.61
N GLU A 1101 26.75 32.94 -17.96
CA GLU A 1101 28.00 33.68 -18.30
C GLU A 1101 28.33 33.76 -19.80
N LYS A 1102 27.45 33.28 -20.70
CA LYS A 1102 27.65 33.44 -22.16
C LYS A 1102 26.37 33.87 -22.90
N GLN A 1103 25.86 35.05 -22.57
CA GLN A 1103 25.19 35.88 -23.58
C GLN A 1103 25.64 37.33 -23.41
N PRO A 1104 26.61 37.80 -24.22
CA PRO A 1104 26.74 39.23 -24.45
C PRO A 1104 25.48 39.72 -25.15
N SER A 1105 24.95 40.84 -24.67
CA SER A 1105 23.94 41.64 -25.35
C SER A 1105 24.29 41.83 -26.83
N THR A 1106 23.49 41.28 -27.74
CA THR A 1106 23.48 41.72 -29.13
C THR A 1106 22.05 42.01 -29.54
N THR A 1107 21.65 43.26 -29.29
CA THR A 1107 20.66 43.95 -30.12
C THR A 1107 21.33 45.22 -30.60
N GLU A 1108 21.89 45.16 -31.80
CA GLU A 1108 21.94 46.25 -32.78
C GLU A 1108 22.79 45.79 -33.96
N LEU A 1109 22.13 45.55 -35.10
CA LEU A 1109 22.57 46.03 -36.41
C LEU A 1109 21.47 45.72 -37.41
N GLY A 1110 20.63 46.73 -37.64
CA GLY A 1110 20.02 46.90 -38.95
C GLY A 1110 21.10 47.45 -39.90
N ARG A 1111 21.52 46.62 -40.86
CA ARG A 1111 21.83 46.93 -42.26
C ARG A 1111 22.53 45.76 -42.93
#